data_AF-A0A0K2RXK6-F1
#
_entry.id   AF-A0A0K2RXK6-F1
#
_cell.length_a   1.000
_cell.length_b   1.000
_cell.length_c   1.000
_cell.angle_alpha   90.00
_cell.angle_beta   90.00
_cell.angle_gamma   90.00
#
_symmetry.space_group_name_H-M   'P 1'
#
loop_
_entity.id
_entity.type
_entity.pdbx_description
1 polymer ?
#
loop_
_entity_poly.entity_id
_entity_poly.type
_entity_poly.pdbx_seq_one_letter_code
_entity_poly.pdbx_strand_id
1 'polypeptide(L)'
;MHAMTHAPSAPTRQRWMFLAVLLTIAALILSACGAKIETQLGLESAEKGTRTMQVSFNLKDNKDKIRGGSEALDASVRKHLPEGLEYGGIQSEGDKARATFTIPFSSVDEYRNKVASILKAAGSKTEPTVTILNTEQGLVQGIQVKENFSSKELLDWVPEALVVDGVIESSNKNSVFNSSGSETTVKFGEKEVKNSGGSTISAKDVQDRGFKAMVLELQEKDGGYSATASFVAKDIMNSETAAAIDAYLNQVKPEGSELKKGLESSQATYMAPSASTSAAKEEVGRTLTFSASSLDDLNTKLKKLLGAGTTDLSYTREVKEESKTFYVRKTMKGVLDCSLLCSPEGDGLEVILKDSSDHSYQVDNTGNSGSSSSKSVLHLSRYLSQQVAMKGMKVATSLGLDGSMEARFLYSFPSSDVAGAEEALKNAFAGGSNDETEVRQDGDATIVSVKVRGKDEAEFNQRLNEYLPESKVTVTRSGGYHPFGSDYTLKPDIKLVQKLGNYYRVPYELTFKAPTFSSLDQQKVNTLNYDLARAGVQFTVNGGELSVKSENGVFSGNALTVPVSGLSMTDVIVDAVIVGLLLLILVLLFLFRKKIAAARAKGRERRAASAAALGAAAGVATGYGATQADAQNGYQAQGGYATQNGYAAQPGYQAQGGYPAQNTAYATGDDSPTQVFTPQHGVNYGENEPTKAMPAYIPPTEQPVQPGQTAQQPVQPNQFGADDGDVLQ
;
A
#
# COMPACT_ATOMS: atom_id res chain seq x y z
N MET A 1 38.08 -7.69 99.70
CA MET A 1 38.92 -6.51 99.38
C MET A 1 38.03 -5.44 98.77
N HIS A 2 38.23 -4.17 99.12
CA HIS A 2 37.51 -3.02 98.56
C HIS A 2 38.48 -1.87 98.34
N ALA A 3 38.34 -1.18 97.21
CA ALA A 3 38.82 0.17 96.98
C ALA A 3 37.98 0.79 95.86
N MET A 4 37.63 2.07 96.00
CA MET A 4 36.96 2.88 94.98
C MET A 4 37.76 4.18 94.74
N THR A 5 37.36 4.90 93.69
CA THR A 5 37.37 6.38 93.55
C THR A 5 38.52 7.11 92.80
N HIS A 6 38.06 8.19 92.15
CA HIS A 6 38.70 9.47 91.77
C HIS A 6 39.73 9.58 90.62
N ALA A 7 39.31 10.38 89.62
CA ALA A 7 40.13 11.33 88.85
C ALA A 7 39.90 12.76 89.44
N PRO A 8 40.62 13.86 89.05
CA PRO A 8 40.54 14.44 87.69
C PRO A 8 41.76 15.27 87.14
N SER A 9 41.61 15.69 85.87
CA SER A 9 42.06 16.97 85.23
C SER A 9 43.54 17.43 85.11
N ALA A 10 44.13 17.19 83.91
CA ALA A 10 44.59 18.17 82.86
C ALA A 10 45.54 19.37 83.20
N PRO A 11 46.13 20.13 82.21
CA PRO A 11 46.18 19.96 80.74
C PRO A 11 47.60 20.12 80.08
N THR A 12 47.82 19.51 78.90
CA THR A 12 48.98 19.81 78.01
C THR A 12 48.65 19.91 76.51
N ARG A 13 47.37 19.86 76.12
CA ARG A 13 46.94 19.65 74.71
C ARG A 13 46.93 20.92 73.82
N GLN A 14 47.13 22.11 74.38
CA GLN A 14 46.79 23.38 73.72
C GLN A 14 47.82 23.85 72.67
N ARG A 15 49.13 23.62 72.89
CA ARG A 15 50.18 24.10 71.96
C ARG A 15 50.18 23.42 70.59
N TRP A 16 49.77 22.15 70.50
CA TRP A 16 49.66 21.43 69.23
C TRP A 16 48.41 21.81 68.44
N MET A 17 47.29 22.10 69.12
CA MET A 17 46.11 22.67 68.47
C MET A 17 46.41 24.04 67.85
N PHE A 18 47.14 24.93 68.52
CA PHE A 18 47.51 26.22 67.93
C PHE A 18 48.36 26.10 66.67
N LEU A 19 49.27 25.13 66.57
CA LEU A 19 50.06 24.93 65.36
C LEU A 19 49.23 24.36 64.20
N ALA A 20 48.35 23.40 64.48
CA ALA A 20 47.43 22.85 63.49
C ALA A 20 46.41 23.89 62.99
N VAL A 21 45.90 24.73 63.90
CA VAL A 21 45.00 25.85 63.57
C VAL A 21 45.74 26.96 62.80
N LEU A 22 47.00 27.27 63.12
CA LEU A 22 47.79 28.20 62.31
C LEU A 22 48.08 27.65 60.91
N LEU A 23 48.30 26.35 60.75
CA LEU A 23 48.49 25.73 59.43
C LEU A 23 47.20 25.65 58.62
N THR A 24 46.03 25.39 59.22
CA THR A 24 44.75 25.46 58.50
C THR A 24 44.32 26.90 58.21
N ILE A 25 44.60 27.86 59.08
CA ILE A 25 44.39 29.30 58.79
C ILE A 25 45.35 29.79 57.70
N ALA A 26 46.62 29.35 57.70
CA ALA A 26 47.55 29.65 56.60
C ALA A 26 47.08 29.06 55.26
N ALA A 27 46.56 27.82 55.26
CA ALA A 27 45.93 27.23 54.08
C ALA A 27 44.67 28.01 53.64
N LEU A 28 43.89 28.55 54.59
CA LEU A 28 42.76 29.43 54.31
C LEU A 28 43.20 30.75 53.66
N ILE A 29 44.29 31.34 54.15
CA ILE A 29 44.87 32.59 53.62
C ILE A 29 45.42 32.40 52.19
N LEU A 30 45.90 31.20 51.83
CA LEU A 30 46.27 30.88 50.45
C LEU A 30 45.07 30.60 49.51
N SER A 31 43.82 30.63 50.01
CA SER A 31 42.59 30.35 49.23
C SER A 31 41.71 31.59 48.96
N ALA A 32 42.05 32.74 49.53
CA ALA A 32 41.24 33.96 49.46
C ALA A 32 41.38 34.69 48.11
N CYS A 33 40.52 34.39 47.13
CA CYS A 33 40.22 35.28 45.99
C CYS A 33 38.99 34.91 45.13
N GLY A 34 38.43 33.70 45.22
CA GLY A 34 37.37 33.24 44.30
C GLY A 34 36.18 32.57 44.99
N ALA A 35 35.01 32.68 44.37
CA ALA A 35 33.75 32.13 44.87
C ALA A 35 33.69 30.60 44.76
N LYS A 36 33.06 29.95 45.75
CA LYS A 36 32.76 28.50 45.76
C LYS A 36 31.44 28.25 45.01
N ILE A 37 31.39 27.22 44.17
CA ILE A 37 30.14 26.77 43.52
C ILE A 37 29.65 25.51 44.24
N GLU A 38 28.45 25.56 44.82
CA GLU A 38 27.74 24.42 45.40
C GLU A 38 26.59 24.04 44.46
N THR A 39 26.60 22.82 43.90
CA THR A 39 25.58 22.36 42.95
C THR A 39 24.71 21.27 43.55
N GLN A 40 23.40 21.37 43.29
CA GLN A 40 22.44 20.31 43.54
C GLN A 40 21.62 20.08 42.27
N LEU A 41 21.62 18.86 41.74
CA LEU A 41 20.63 18.43 40.77
C LEU A 41 19.52 17.69 41.52
N GLY A 42 18.34 18.31 41.64
CA GLY A 42 17.14 17.68 42.18
C GLY A 42 16.30 17.09 41.05
N LEU A 43 16.09 15.77 41.07
CA LEU A 43 15.22 15.07 40.12
C LEU A 43 13.85 14.82 40.76
N GLU A 44 12.79 15.13 40.03
CA GLU A 44 11.41 14.76 40.37
C GLU A 44 10.99 13.47 39.65
N SER A 45 11.49 13.26 38.42
CA SER A 45 11.30 12.02 37.64
C SER A 45 12.56 11.72 36.81
N ALA A 46 12.47 10.87 35.78
CA ALA A 46 13.55 10.73 34.78
C ALA A 46 13.63 11.95 33.83
N GLU A 47 12.52 12.64 33.63
CA GLU A 47 12.38 13.71 32.64
C GLU A 47 12.39 15.10 33.29
N LYS A 48 11.81 15.22 34.50
CA LYS A 48 11.60 16.50 35.19
C LYS A 48 12.57 16.66 36.37
N GLY A 49 13.10 17.87 36.53
CA GLY A 49 13.93 18.23 37.67
C GLY A 49 14.33 19.70 37.68
N THR A 50 15.33 20.01 38.49
CA THR A 50 15.92 21.34 38.63
C THR A 50 17.39 21.25 39.02
N ARG A 51 18.27 21.92 38.26
CA ARG A 51 19.66 22.16 38.66
C ARG A 51 19.74 23.48 39.43
N THR A 52 20.19 23.46 40.67
CA THR A 52 20.45 24.64 41.49
C THR A 52 21.95 24.81 41.68
N MET A 53 22.46 26.01 41.45
CA MET A 53 23.87 26.38 41.59
C MET A 53 23.99 27.59 42.52
N GLN A 54 24.57 27.38 43.70
CA GLN A 54 24.75 28.39 44.73
C GLN A 54 26.21 28.85 44.76
N VAL A 55 26.44 30.09 44.35
CA VAL A 55 27.76 30.73 44.28
C VAL A 55 27.98 31.51 45.57
N SER A 56 28.84 30.99 46.46
CA SER A 56 29.10 31.58 47.78
C SER A 56 30.47 32.28 47.83
N PHE A 57 30.51 33.51 48.34
CA PHE A 57 31.71 34.36 48.40
C PHE A 57 31.71 35.28 49.63
N ASN A 58 32.84 35.93 49.89
CA ASN A 58 33.01 36.90 50.98
C ASN A 58 33.03 38.33 50.39
N LEU A 59 32.16 39.22 50.89
CA LEU A 59 32.05 40.62 50.45
C LEU A 59 33.25 41.45 50.91
N LYS A 60 33.80 41.16 52.08
CA LYS A 60 34.90 41.89 52.71
C LYS A 60 36.23 41.59 52.04
N ASP A 61 36.49 40.32 51.72
CA ASP A 61 37.71 39.88 51.04
C ASP A 61 37.76 40.37 49.57
N ASN A 62 36.61 40.74 49.00
CA ASN A 62 36.49 41.22 47.62
C ASN A 62 36.10 42.69 47.49
N LYS A 63 36.07 43.45 48.60
CA LYS A 63 35.60 44.84 48.62
C LYS A 63 36.34 45.75 47.64
N ASP A 64 37.66 45.58 47.54
CA ASP A 64 38.53 46.39 46.66
C ASP A 64 38.60 45.83 45.22
N LYS A 65 37.93 44.70 44.95
CA LYS A 65 37.85 44.04 43.64
C LYS A 65 36.51 44.27 42.92
N ILE A 66 35.44 44.51 43.67
CA ILE A 66 34.06 44.66 43.16
C ILE A 66 33.66 46.14 43.20
N ARG A 67 33.87 46.83 42.08
CA ARG A 67 33.51 48.25 41.90
C ARG A 67 31.98 48.38 41.91
N GLY A 68 31.46 49.22 42.82
CA GLY A 68 30.02 49.36 43.04
C GLY A 68 29.39 48.27 43.94
N GLY A 69 30.21 47.38 44.53
CA GLY A 69 29.75 46.42 45.55
C GLY A 69 28.73 45.40 45.04
N SER A 70 27.96 44.83 45.98
CA SER A 70 26.95 43.80 45.71
C SER A 70 25.81 44.28 44.80
N GLU A 71 25.50 45.58 44.81
CA GLU A 71 24.42 46.16 44.01
C GLU A 71 24.79 46.21 42.52
N ALA A 72 26.01 46.64 42.19
CA ALA A 72 26.54 46.58 40.83
C ALA A 72 26.74 45.12 40.34
N LEU A 73 27.13 44.23 41.25
CA LEU A 73 27.27 42.79 40.99
C LEU A 73 25.92 42.14 40.62
N ASP A 74 24.88 42.33 41.42
CA ASP A 74 23.52 41.81 41.17
C ASP A 74 22.92 42.41 39.87
N ALA A 75 23.11 43.71 39.65
CA ALA A 75 22.64 44.39 38.43
C ALA A 75 23.33 43.87 37.16
N SER A 76 24.64 43.66 37.18
CA SER A 76 25.38 43.11 36.02
C SER A 76 24.99 41.66 35.74
N VAL A 77 24.85 40.82 36.78
CA VAL A 77 24.37 39.44 36.63
C VAL A 77 22.96 39.38 36.04
N ARG A 78 22.04 40.28 36.44
CA ARG A 78 20.70 40.38 35.81
C ARG A 78 20.75 40.86 34.36
N LYS A 79 21.64 41.80 34.03
CA LYS A 79 21.74 42.42 32.70
C LYS A 79 22.20 41.44 31.62
N HIS A 80 23.08 40.50 31.97
CA HIS A 80 23.70 39.55 31.02
C HIS A 80 23.23 38.10 31.20
N LEU A 81 22.16 37.87 31.97
CA LEU A 81 21.62 36.53 32.28
C LEU A 81 21.23 35.75 31.00
N PRO A 82 21.85 34.58 30.72
CA PRO A 82 21.52 33.78 29.55
C PRO A 82 20.11 33.20 29.58
N GLU A 83 19.51 33.04 28.40
CA GLU A 83 18.21 32.37 28.24
C GLU A 83 18.25 30.92 28.76
N GLY A 84 17.23 30.52 29.51
CA GLY A 84 17.13 29.21 30.15
C GLY A 84 17.76 29.12 31.56
N LEU A 85 18.41 30.19 32.04
CA LEU A 85 18.95 30.29 33.40
C LEU A 85 18.15 31.31 34.22
N GLU A 86 17.63 30.89 35.37
CA GLU A 86 16.98 31.77 36.34
C GLU A 86 17.97 32.29 37.39
N TYR A 87 17.71 33.46 37.96
CA TYR A 87 18.58 34.12 38.94
C TYR A 87 17.81 34.66 40.15
N GLY A 88 18.05 34.06 41.32
CA GLY A 88 17.43 34.41 42.59
C GLY A 88 18.00 35.65 43.28
N GLY A 89 18.99 36.32 42.70
CA GLY A 89 19.68 37.47 43.31
C GLY A 89 20.77 37.10 44.32
N ILE A 90 21.39 38.13 44.89
CA ILE A 90 22.38 38.00 45.97
C ILE A 90 21.71 38.10 47.35
N GLN A 91 21.83 37.04 48.15
CA GLN A 91 21.51 37.04 49.57
C GLN A 91 22.80 37.28 50.37
N SER A 92 22.75 38.08 51.45
CA SER A 92 23.94 38.43 52.25
C SER A 92 23.70 38.15 53.74
N GLU A 93 24.67 37.50 54.38
CA GLU A 93 24.66 37.13 55.80
C GLU A 93 26.01 37.55 56.44
N GLY A 94 26.03 38.78 56.96
CA GLY A 94 27.26 39.40 57.48
C GLY A 94 28.30 39.63 56.39
N ASP A 95 29.54 39.19 56.63
CA ASP A 95 30.63 39.28 55.64
C ASP A 95 30.42 38.33 54.43
N LYS A 96 29.48 37.37 54.49
CA LYS A 96 29.23 36.38 53.42
C LYS A 96 28.10 36.80 52.50
N ALA A 97 28.22 36.44 51.22
CA ALA A 97 27.16 36.55 50.23
C ALA A 97 27.00 35.25 49.43
N ARG A 98 25.78 35.02 48.95
CA ARG A 98 25.39 33.86 48.14
C ARG A 98 24.48 34.31 47.00
N ALA A 99 24.88 33.98 45.78
CA ALA A 99 24.08 34.16 44.58
C ALA A 99 23.51 32.80 44.14
N THR A 100 22.21 32.73 43.83
CA THR A 100 21.55 31.47 43.44
C THR A 100 21.11 31.51 41.98
N PHE A 101 21.53 30.51 41.22
CA PHE A 101 21.13 30.29 39.82
C PHE A 101 20.39 28.96 39.69
N THR A 102 19.36 28.91 38.84
CA THR A 102 18.46 27.75 38.74
C THR A 102 18.16 27.41 37.27
N ILE A 103 18.16 26.13 36.92
CA ILE A 103 17.71 25.61 35.63
C ILE A 103 16.60 24.59 35.91
N PRO A 104 15.32 25.01 35.96
CA PRO A 104 14.20 24.07 35.97
C PRO A 104 14.00 23.46 34.59
N PHE A 105 13.52 22.21 34.52
CA PHE A 105 13.24 21.51 33.27
C PHE A 105 12.13 20.47 33.43
N SER A 106 11.33 20.31 32.38
CA SER A 106 10.24 19.32 32.26
C SER A 106 10.61 18.09 31.42
N SER A 107 11.63 18.19 30.56
CA SER A 107 12.23 17.04 29.87
C SER A 107 13.76 17.12 29.79
N VAL A 108 14.41 15.97 29.53
CA VAL A 108 15.87 15.89 29.36
C VAL A 108 16.33 16.70 28.12
N ASP A 109 15.52 16.74 27.07
CA ASP A 109 15.81 17.52 25.86
C ASP A 109 15.64 19.03 26.09
N GLU A 110 14.64 19.46 26.87
CA GLU A 110 14.52 20.86 27.32
C GLU A 110 15.75 21.28 28.12
N TYR A 111 16.18 20.44 29.08
CA TYR A 111 17.38 20.68 29.88
C TYR A 111 18.63 20.77 29.00
N ARG A 112 18.81 19.84 28.06
CA ARG A 112 19.94 19.83 27.12
C ARG A 112 19.96 21.10 26.26
N ASN A 113 18.80 21.55 25.78
CA ASN A 113 18.67 22.77 24.98
C ASN A 113 18.97 24.04 25.79
N LYS A 114 18.46 24.16 27.03
CA LYS A 114 18.81 25.27 27.95
C LYS A 114 20.32 25.28 28.22
N VAL A 115 20.89 24.13 28.58
CA VAL A 115 22.33 23.98 28.81
C VAL A 115 23.15 24.36 27.57
N ALA A 116 22.75 23.95 26.36
CA ALA A 116 23.45 24.32 25.12
C ALA A 116 23.46 25.83 24.89
N SER A 117 22.33 26.51 25.12
CA SER A 117 22.24 27.97 25.04
C SER A 117 23.11 28.68 26.08
N ILE A 118 23.13 28.20 27.32
CA ILE A 118 23.97 28.74 28.41
C ILE A 118 25.46 28.54 28.12
N LEU A 119 25.88 27.34 27.71
CA LEU A 119 27.27 27.03 27.34
C LEU A 119 27.75 27.89 26.17
N LYS A 120 26.88 28.12 25.16
CA LYS A 120 27.15 29.01 24.03
C LYS A 120 27.29 30.48 24.47
N ALA A 121 26.47 30.95 25.41
CA ALA A 121 26.58 32.28 25.99
C ALA A 121 27.87 32.45 26.83
N ALA A 122 28.33 31.38 27.49
CA ALA A 122 29.63 31.31 28.16
C ALA A 122 30.84 31.12 27.22
N GLY A 123 30.64 31.14 25.90
CA GLY A 123 31.70 30.96 24.90
C GLY A 123 32.28 29.55 24.82
N SER A 124 31.66 28.56 25.48
CA SER A 124 32.07 27.16 25.40
C SER A 124 31.74 26.54 24.04
N LYS A 125 32.52 25.51 23.68
CA LYS A 125 32.32 24.67 22.50
C LYS A 125 31.82 23.26 22.85
N THR A 126 31.53 23.01 24.13
CA THR A 126 31.02 21.72 24.61
C THR A 126 29.58 21.53 24.15
N GLU A 127 29.34 20.59 23.24
CA GLU A 127 27.99 20.09 22.96
C GLU A 127 27.54 19.22 24.15
N PRO A 128 26.41 19.54 24.83
CA PRO A 128 26.07 18.88 26.09
C PRO A 128 25.46 17.50 25.87
N THR A 129 26.17 16.46 26.32
CA THR A 129 25.61 15.13 26.50
C THR A 129 25.04 15.02 27.90
N VAL A 130 23.72 14.81 28.01
CA VAL A 130 23.04 14.50 29.27
C VAL A 130 22.36 13.14 29.13
N THR A 131 22.68 12.23 30.05
CA THR A 131 21.94 11.00 30.30
C THR A 131 21.37 11.09 31.71
N ILE A 132 20.05 11.06 31.85
CA ILE A 132 19.35 10.86 33.12
C ILE A 132 18.55 9.56 32.98
N LEU A 133 18.80 8.64 33.90
CA LEU A 133 18.07 7.39 34.08
C LEU A 133 17.59 7.39 35.53
N ASN A 134 16.31 7.15 35.72
CA ASN A 134 15.68 7.14 37.03
C ASN A 134 14.43 6.28 36.95
N THR A 135 14.45 5.11 37.58
CA THR A 135 13.32 4.19 37.52
C THR A 135 13.25 3.28 38.75
N GLU A 136 12.04 3.11 39.27
CA GLU A 136 11.70 2.17 40.34
C GLU A 136 10.99 0.91 39.79
N GLN A 137 10.94 0.77 38.46
CA GLN A 137 10.21 -0.28 37.75
C GLN A 137 11.08 -0.89 36.64
N GLY A 138 10.83 -2.15 36.28
CA GLY A 138 11.60 -2.83 35.24
C GLY A 138 12.82 -3.58 35.76
N LEU A 139 13.68 -3.99 34.82
CA LEU A 139 14.92 -4.74 35.05
C LEU A 139 16.12 -3.83 35.33
N VAL A 140 16.06 -2.59 34.86
CA VAL A 140 16.95 -1.51 35.27
C VAL A 140 16.26 -0.78 36.40
N GLN A 141 16.90 -0.63 37.56
CA GLN A 141 16.34 0.05 38.72
C GLN A 141 17.37 0.97 39.38
N GLY A 142 16.95 2.14 39.84
CA GLY A 142 17.81 3.15 40.45
C GLY A 142 18.12 4.33 39.52
N ILE A 143 19.22 5.04 39.82
CA ILE A 143 19.50 6.38 39.28
C ILE A 143 20.90 6.43 38.64
N GLN A 144 20.99 6.86 37.39
CA GLN A 144 22.25 7.25 36.75
C GLN A 144 22.11 8.62 36.09
N VAL A 145 22.95 9.56 36.51
CA VAL A 145 23.11 10.87 35.84
C VAL A 145 24.54 10.97 35.32
N LYS A 146 24.69 11.33 34.05
CA LYS A 146 25.98 11.60 33.42
C LYS A 146 25.93 12.85 32.55
N GLU A 147 26.85 13.77 32.81
CA GLU A 147 27.06 15.03 32.09
C GLU A 147 28.53 15.13 31.64
N ASN A 148 28.78 15.75 30.49
CA ASN A 148 30.13 16.08 29.99
C ASN A 148 30.58 17.52 30.28
N PHE A 149 29.77 18.31 30.99
CA PHE A 149 30.03 19.69 31.36
C PHE A 149 29.97 19.88 32.90
N SER A 150 30.53 20.99 33.36
CA SER A 150 30.59 21.39 34.77
C SER A 150 29.69 22.60 35.06
N SER A 151 29.28 22.78 36.32
CA SER A 151 28.57 23.99 36.77
C SER A 151 29.40 25.27 36.62
N LYS A 152 30.73 25.16 36.50
CA LYS A 152 31.60 26.31 36.22
C LYS A 152 31.43 26.79 34.78
N GLU A 153 31.41 25.88 33.80
CA GLU A 153 31.18 26.25 32.39
C GLU A 153 29.80 26.90 32.19
N LEU A 154 28.77 26.46 32.93
CA LEU A 154 27.44 27.09 32.92
C LEU A 154 27.42 28.53 33.49
N LEU A 155 28.49 28.94 34.18
CA LEU A 155 28.62 30.24 34.84
C LEU A 155 29.81 31.06 34.33
N ASP A 156 30.58 30.56 33.36
CA ASP A 156 31.77 31.23 32.82
C ASP A 156 31.45 32.47 31.95
N TRP A 157 30.16 32.74 31.69
CA TRP A 157 29.69 34.03 31.20
C TRP A 157 29.74 35.14 32.26
N VAL A 158 29.63 34.81 33.56
CA VAL A 158 29.59 35.80 34.65
C VAL A 158 30.89 36.62 34.72
N PRO A 159 32.11 36.03 34.72
CA PRO A 159 33.34 36.81 34.72
C PRO A 159 33.49 37.75 33.52
N GLU A 160 32.92 37.42 32.36
CA GLU A 160 32.89 38.31 31.19
C GLU A 160 31.94 39.49 31.42
N ALA A 161 30.70 39.22 31.85
CA ALA A 161 29.69 40.25 32.15
C ALA A 161 30.21 41.31 33.13
N LEU A 162 30.86 40.87 34.22
CA LEU A 162 31.42 41.75 35.24
C LEU A 162 32.60 42.60 34.73
N VAL A 163 33.36 42.13 33.74
CA VAL A 163 34.41 42.91 33.08
C VAL A 163 33.81 43.90 32.08
N VAL A 164 32.81 43.49 31.30
CA VAL A 164 32.11 44.33 30.32
C VAL A 164 31.40 45.51 30.98
N ASP A 165 30.80 45.30 32.16
CA ASP A 165 30.17 46.36 32.94
C ASP A 165 31.14 47.13 33.86
N GLY A 166 32.43 46.74 33.89
CA GLY A 166 33.46 47.37 34.70
C GLY A 166 33.32 47.16 36.21
N VAL A 167 32.51 46.18 36.63
CA VAL A 167 32.33 45.76 38.04
C VAL A 167 33.61 45.11 38.58
N ILE A 168 34.33 44.35 37.76
CA ILE A 168 35.67 43.84 38.07
C ILE A 168 36.67 44.24 36.97
N GLU A 169 37.94 44.27 37.32
CA GLU A 169 39.01 44.45 36.34
C GLU A 169 39.28 43.15 35.55
N SER A 170 39.65 43.27 34.28
CA SER A 170 40.00 42.12 33.41
C SER A 170 41.12 41.24 33.98
N SER A 171 41.98 41.81 34.83
CA SER A 171 43.02 41.13 35.61
C SER A 171 42.47 40.11 36.63
N ASN A 172 41.29 40.37 37.19
CA ASN A 172 40.63 39.54 38.22
C ASN A 172 39.68 38.50 37.62
N LYS A 173 39.35 38.58 36.33
CA LYS A 173 38.44 37.68 35.59
C LYS A 173 38.69 36.19 35.89
N ASN A 174 39.94 35.75 35.79
CA ASN A 174 40.32 34.35 36.00
C ASN A 174 40.33 33.90 37.48
N SER A 175 40.04 34.81 38.41
CA SER A 175 39.98 34.54 39.86
C SER A 175 38.56 34.49 40.42
N VAL A 176 37.53 34.83 39.63
CA VAL A 176 36.13 34.96 40.10
C VAL A 176 35.58 33.66 40.72
N PHE A 177 35.94 32.50 40.17
CA PHE A 177 35.57 31.18 40.71
C PHE A 177 36.80 30.42 41.21
N ASN A 178 36.69 29.79 42.37
CA ASN A 178 37.72 28.91 42.92
C ASN A 178 37.39 27.44 42.62
N SER A 179 38.32 26.74 41.97
CA SER A 179 38.20 25.31 41.66
C SER A 179 38.27 24.40 42.90
N SER A 180 38.84 24.87 44.01
CA SER A 180 39.00 24.06 45.23
C SER A 180 37.76 24.10 46.12
N GLY A 181 37.33 22.93 46.58
CA GLY A 181 36.22 22.76 47.51
C GLY A 181 34.81 22.85 46.92
N SER A 182 34.62 23.19 45.63
CA SER A 182 33.30 23.18 45.00
C SER A 182 32.65 21.79 45.07
N GLU A 183 31.40 21.73 45.51
CA GLU A 183 30.67 20.49 45.81
C GLU A 183 29.51 20.28 44.83
N THR A 184 29.16 19.03 44.56
CA THR A 184 28.06 18.68 43.66
C THR A 184 27.34 17.44 44.14
N THR A 185 26.03 17.57 44.34
CA THR A 185 25.12 16.52 44.84
C THR A 185 24.04 16.24 43.81
N VAL A 186 23.58 14.99 43.74
CA VAL A 186 22.39 14.59 42.97
C VAL A 186 21.39 14.04 43.97
N LYS A 187 20.16 14.57 43.96
CA LYS A 187 19.06 14.08 44.82
C LYS A 187 17.90 13.61 43.96
N PHE A 188 17.28 12.52 44.35
CA PHE A 188 16.02 12.03 43.81
C PHE A 188 15.06 11.76 44.97
N GLY A 189 13.97 12.52 45.04
CA GLY A 189 13.14 12.57 46.24
C GLY A 189 13.98 12.86 47.49
N GLU A 190 13.88 12.00 48.50
CA GLU A 190 14.67 12.08 49.74
C GLU A 190 16.08 11.46 49.62
N LYS A 191 16.37 10.71 48.55
CA LYS A 191 17.61 9.94 48.38
C LYS A 191 18.71 10.81 47.75
N GLU A 192 19.89 10.83 48.36
CA GLU A 192 21.07 11.51 47.82
C GLU A 192 22.07 10.51 47.23
N VAL A 193 22.46 10.71 45.98
CA VAL A 193 23.45 9.90 45.26
C VAL A 193 24.74 10.70 45.12
N LYS A 194 25.85 10.11 45.57
CA LYS A 194 27.17 10.76 45.59
C LYS A 194 27.72 10.96 44.19
N ASN A 195 28.16 12.18 43.87
CA ASN A 195 28.88 12.45 42.63
C ASN A 195 30.28 11.79 42.63
N SER A 196 30.65 11.20 41.49
CA SER A 196 31.96 10.62 41.20
C SER A 196 32.70 11.31 40.04
N GLY A 197 32.02 12.20 39.29
CA GLY A 197 32.57 12.92 38.13
C GLY A 197 33.53 14.07 38.47
N GLY A 198 33.78 14.33 39.76
CA GLY A 198 34.59 15.46 40.21
C GLY A 198 33.87 16.79 39.96
N SER A 199 34.20 17.46 38.86
CA SER A 199 33.62 18.77 38.48
C SER A 199 32.44 18.67 37.51
N THR A 200 32.26 17.54 36.82
CA THR A 200 31.02 17.21 36.08
C THR A 200 30.12 16.32 36.94
N ILE A 201 28.85 16.17 36.56
CA ILE A 201 27.97 15.20 37.22
C ILE A 201 28.19 13.81 36.61
N SER A 202 28.63 12.88 37.45
CA SER A 202 28.54 11.44 37.22
C SER A 202 28.11 10.75 38.51
N ALA A 203 26.82 10.47 38.63
CA ALA A 203 26.22 9.73 39.73
C ALA A 203 25.66 8.41 39.19
N LYS A 204 25.98 7.27 39.82
CA LYS A 204 25.45 5.96 39.43
C LYS A 204 25.16 5.14 40.68
N ASP A 205 23.88 4.84 40.89
CA ASP A 205 23.35 3.91 41.88
C ASP A 205 22.21 3.14 41.20
N VAL A 206 22.59 2.20 40.33
CA VAL A 206 21.69 1.44 39.45
C VAL A 206 21.96 -0.05 39.62
N GLN A 207 20.90 -0.82 39.92
CA GLN A 207 20.86 -2.26 39.70
C GLN A 207 20.38 -2.51 38.26
N ASP A 208 21.33 -2.74 37.36
CA ASP A 208 21.05 -3.02 35.95
C ASP A 208 21.02 -4.54 35.68
N ARG A 209 19.84 -5.16 35.84
CA ARG A 209 19.52 -6.51 35.35
C ARG A 209 18.95 -6.47 33.91
N GLY A 210 19.01 -5.32 33.23
CA GLY A 210 18.49 -5.16 31.88
C GLY A 210 19.28 -5.92 30.82
N PHE A 211 18.59 -6.28 29.74
CA PHE A 211 19.12 -7.01 28.59
C PHE A 211 20.10 -6.17 27.77
N LYS A 212 21.08 -6.83 27.13
CA LYS A 212 21.97 -6.16 26.16
C LYS A 212 21.16 -5.62 24.99
N ALA A 213 20.28 -6.44 24.42
CA ALA A 213 19.45 -6.09 23.29
C ALA A 213 18.07 -6.76 23.40
N MET A 214 17.08 -6.14 22.78
CA MET A 214 15.80 -6.75 22.46
C MET A 214 15.67 -6.78 20.94
N VAL A 215 15.39 -7.96 20.37
CA VAL A 215 15.05 -8.13 18.96
C VAL A 215 13.56 -8.46 18.89
N LEU A 216 12.77 -7.58 18.29
CA LEU A 216 11.33 -7.76 18.09
C LEU A 216 11.04 -8.09 16.62
N GLU A 217 10.67 -9.34 16.35
CA GLU A 217 10.26 -9.81 15.03
C GLU A 217 8.73 -9.74 14.95
N LEU A 218 8.20 -9.03 13.94
CA LEU A 218 6.78 -8.85 13.68
C LEU A 218 6.43 -9.34 12.28
N GLN A 219 5.52 -10.30 12.16
CA GLN A 219 5.08 -10.87 10.88
C GLN A 219 3.56 -10.78 10.73
N GLU A 220 3.07 -10.20 9.63
CA GLU A 220 1.64 -10.23 9.27
C GLU A 220 1.15 -11.68 9.08
N LYS A 221 0.06 -12.08 9.73
CA LYS A 221 -0.60 -13.41 9.55
C LYS A 221 -2.10 -13.30 9.72
N ASP A 222 -2.86 -13.86 8.79
CA ASP A 222 -4.31 -14.11 8.89
C ASP A 222 -5.17 -12.89 9.32
N GLY A 223 -4.76 -11.69 8.88
CA GLY A 223 -5.41 -10.42 9.21
C GLY A 223 -4.88 -9.72 10.47
N GLY A 224 -4.06 -10.41 11.26
CA GLY A 224 -3.34 -9.91 12.43
C GLY A 224 -1.83 -10.06 12.31
N TYR A 225 -1.16 -10.30 13.44
CA TYR A 225 0.29 -10.37 13.57
C TYR A 225 0.75 -11.53 14.46
N SER A 226 1.91 -12.09 14.13
CA SER A 226 2.70 -12.98 14.97
C SER A 226 3.96 -12.23 15.41
N ALA A 227 4.25 -12.24 16.71
CA ALA A 227 5.32 -11.47 17.32
C ALA A 227 6.26 -12.36 18.15
N THR A 228 7.57 -12.19 17.93
CA THR A 228 8.64 -12.84 18.71
C THR A 228 9.52 -11.77 19.33
N ALA A 229 9.45 -11.62 20.64
CA ALA A 229 10.33 -10.77 21.43
C ALA A 229 11.49 -11.60 22.00
N SER A 230 12.67 -11.45 21.43
CA SER A 230 13.91 -12.11 21.86
C SER A 230 14.74 -11.16 22.73
N PHE A 231 14.96 -11.52 23.99
CA PHE A 231 15.67 -10.72 24.98
C PHE A 231 17.08 -11.27 25.21
N VAL A 232 18.09 -10.56 24.73
CA VAL A 232 19.49 -10.99 24.71
C VAL A 232 20.20 -10.52 25.98
N ALA A 233 20.73 -11.43 26.79
CA ALA A 233 21.46 -11.09 28.01
C ALA A 233 22.83 -10.43 27.70
N LYS A 234 23.38 -9.70 28.68
CA LYS A 234 24.73 -9.12 28.60
C LYS A 234 25.81 -10.21 28.71
N ASP A 235 25.62 -11.07 29.70
CA ASP A 235 26.45 -12.24 30.01
C ASP A 235 25.54 -13.46 30.23
N ILE A 236 26.11 -14.66 30.35
CA ILE A 236 25.36 -15.85 30.76
C ILE A 236 24.80 -15.61 32.17
N MET A 237 23.48 -15.63 32.33
CA MET A 237 22.81 -15.18 33.55
C MET A 237 23.06 -16.14 34.72
N ASN A 238 23.34 -15.56 35.91
CA ASN A 238 23.31 -16.32 37.16
C ASN A 238 21.87 -16.55 37.64
N SER A 239 21.67 -17.49 38.56
CA SER A 239 20.34 -17.91 39.02
C SER A 239 19.50 -16.79 39.66
N GLU A 240 20.12 -15.84 40.36
CA GLU A 240 19.42 -14.68 40.93
C GLU A 240 18.90 -13.75 39.83
N THR A 241 19.76 -13.45 38.84
CA THR A 241 19.44 -12.56 37.72
C THR A 241 18.38 -13.18 36.82
N ALA A 242 18.53 -14.47 36.50
CA ALA A 242 17.54 -15.25 35.76
C ALA A 242 16.18 -15.27 36.47
N ALA A 243 16.14 -15.55 37.78
CA ALA A 243 14.89 -15.58 38.55
C ALA A 243 14.20 -14.21 38.63
N ALA A 244 14.96 -13.12 38.79
CA ALA A 244 14.42 -11.76 38.77
C ALA A 244 13.84 -11.38 37.40
N ILE A 245 14.53 -11.76 36.32
CA ILE A 245 14.08 -11.56 34.93
C ILE A 245 12.82 -12.39 34.64
N ASP A 246 12.80 -13.66 35.02
CA ASP A 246 11.66 -14.56 34.81
C ASP A 246 10.43 -14.09 35.61
N ALA A 247 10.61 -13.56 36.81
CA ALA A 247 9.52 -12.96 37.59
C ALA A 247 8.95 -11.71 36.90
N TYR A 248 9.81 -10.78 36.45
CA TYR A 248 9.36 -9.56 35.78
C TYR A 248 8.70 -9.83 34.43
N LEU A 249 9.30 -10.67 33.57
CA LEU A 249 8.71 -11.01 32.27
C LEU A 249 7.36 -11.73 32.43
N ASN A 250 7.18 -12.57 33.46
CA ASN A 250 5.86 -13.15 33.73
C ASN A 250 4.82 -12.14 34.25
N GLN A 251 5.23 -10.99 34.79
CA GLN A 251 4.34 -9.89 35.16
C GLN A 251 3.92 -9.05 33.93
N VAL A 252 4.86 -8.70 33.04
CA VAL A 252 4.59 -7.80 31.90
C VAL A 252 4.16 -8.49 30.61
N LYS A 253 4.26 -9.82 30.50
CA LYS A 253 3.94 -10.50 29.25
C LYS A 253 2.47 -10.33 28.79
N PRO A 254 2.22 -10.30 27.47
CA PRO A 254 0.87 -10.35 26.90
C PRO A 254 0.06 -11.56 27.36
N GLU A 255 -1.27 -11.43 27.36
CA GLU A 255 -2.13 -12.61 27.52
C GLU A 255 -2.05 -13.52 26.29
N GLY A 256 -2.09 -14.83 26.54
CA GLY A 256 -1.86 -15.86 25.51
C GLY A 256 -0.41 -16.03 25.07
N SER A 257 0.57 -15.39 25.74
CA SER A 257 1.99 -15.49 25.38
C SER A 257 2.72 -16.68 26.02
N GLU A 258 3.66 -17.25 25.27
CA GLU A 258 4.59 -18.28 25.74
C GLU A 258 5.96 -17.65 26.02
N LEU A 259 6.52 -17.90 27.22
CA LEU A 259 7.86 -17.44 27.63
C LEU A 259 8.79 -18.65 27.77
N LYS A 260 9.87 -18.66 26.99
CA LYS A 260 10.88 -19.73 26.94
C LYS A 260 12.25 -19.23 27.38
N LYS A 261 13.09 -20.17 27.82
CA LYS A 261 14.53 -19.96 28.01
C LYS A 261 15.28 -19.98 26.67
N GLY A 262 16.44 -19.32 26.63
CA GLY A 262 17.26 -19.21 25.42
C GLY A 262 16.65 -18.30 24.35
N LEU A 263 17.24 -18.37 23.15
CA LEU A 263 16.93 -17.52 22.00
C LEU A 263 16.57 -18.38 20.79
N GLU A 264 15.41 -18.13 20.17
CA GLU A 264 14.97 -18.84 18.96
C GLU A 264 15.30 -18.07 17.66
N SER A 265 15.37 -16.73 17.70
CA SER A 265 15.75 -15.89 16.56
C SER A 265 17.24 -16.01 16.21
N SER A 266 17.56 -16.07 14.92
CA SER A 266 18.93 -16.08 14.41
C SER A 266 19.67 -14.77 14.67
N GLN A 267 18.99 -13.63 14.54
CA GLN A 267 19.53 -12.31 14.82
C GLN A 267 19.86 -12.16 16.32
N ALA A 268 18.92 -12.54 17.19
CA ALA A 268 19.14 -12.53 18.63
C ALA A 268 20.30 -13.47 19.04
N THR A 269 20.38 -14.66 18.42
CA THR A 269 21.47 -15.62 18.65
C THR A 269 22.84 -15.07 18.23
N TYR A 270 22.92 -14.28 17.16
CA TYR A 270 24.15 -13.61 16.74
C TYR A 270 24.61 -12.53 17.74
N MET A 271 23.68 -11.83 18.39
CA MET A 271 23.99 -10.81 19.40
C MET A 271 24.39 -11.38 20.77
N ALA A 272 24.20 -12.67 21.01
CA ALA A 272 24.27 -13.31 22.33
C ALA A 272 25.69 -13.54 22.87
N PRO A 273 25.87 -13.59 24.21
CA PRO A 273 27.13 -14.03 24.82
C PRO A 273 27.44 -15.50 24.46
N SER A 274 28.72 -15.81 24.24
CA SER A 274 29.14 -17.13 23.75
C SER A 274 28.96 -18.25 24.79
N ALA A 275 28.01 -19.15 24.54
CA ALA A 275 27.69 -20.28 25.42
C ALA A 275 28.01 -21.65 24.77
N SER A 276 28.86 -22.44 25.44
CA SER A 276 29.36 -23.74 24.94
C SER A 276 28.54 -24.96 25.40
N THR A 277 27.72 -24.84 26.45
CA THR A 277 26.89 -25.93 26.98
C THR A 277 25.40 -25.62 26.82
N SER A 278 24.54 -26.66 26.81
CA SER A 278 23.08 -26.48 26.67
C SER A 278 22.49 -25.63 27.80
N ALA A 279 22.87 -25.90 29.06
CA ALA A 279 22.43 -25.12 30.21
C ALA A 279 22.89 -23.64 30.14
N ALA A 280 24.08 -23.37 29.61
CA ALA A 280 24.50 -21.98 29.38
C ALA A 280 23.68 -21.30 28.26
N LYS A 281 23.30 -22.04 27.21
CA LYS A 281 22.45 -21.54 26.10
C LYS A 281 21.01 -21.25 26.52
N GLU A 282 20.50 -21.87 27.57
CA GLU A 282 19.22 -21.48 28.18
C GLU A 282 19.31 -20.11 28.88
N GLU A 283 20.48 -19.71 29.37
CA GLU A 283 20.70 -18.51 30.17
C GLU A 283 21.44 -17.38 29.42
N VAL A 284 21.55 -17.43 28.09
CA VAL A 284 21.97 -16.28 27.26
C VAL A 284 20.84 -15.30 26.95
N GLY A 285 19.61 -15.61 27.35
CA GLY A 285 18.44 -14.78 27.05
C GLY A 285 17.10 -15.45 27.35
N ARG A 286 16.04 -14.83 26.86
CA ARG A 286 14.65 -15.33 26.88
C ARG A 286 13.96 -15.07 25.54
N THR A 287 13.02 -15.93 25.17
CA THR A 287 12.17 -15.73 23.99
C THR A 287 10.71 -15.69 24.43
N LEU A 288 9.98 -14.65 24.04
CA LEU A 288 8.56 -14.49 24.32
C LEU A 288 7.80 -14.41 22.99
N THR A 289 6.89 -15.35 22.74
CA THR A 289 6.05 -15.36 21.54
C THR A 289 4.60 -15.03 21.88
N PHE A 290 3.93 -14.29 20.99
CA PHE A 290 2.50 -14.04 21.06
C PHE A 290 1.90 -13.75 19.68
N SER A 291 0.58 -13.92 19.57
CA SER A 291 -0.20 -13.48 18.42
C SER A 291 -1.09 -12.30 18.79
N ALA A 292 -1.34 -11.42 17.83
CA ALA A 292 -2.30 -10.34 17.90
C ALA A 292 -3.32 -10.44 16.76
N SER A 293 -4.60 -10.22 17.02
CA SER A 293 -5.67 -10.31 16.00
C SER A 293 -5.82 -9.05 15.15
N SER A 294 -5.23 -7.93 15.57
CA SER A 294 -5.25 -6.65 14.86
C SER A 294 -4.02 -5.80 15.23
N LEU A 295 -3.89 -4.64 14.59
CA LEU A 295 -2.88 -3.63 14.97
C LEU A 295 -3.13 -3.06 16.37
N ASP A 296 -4.39 -2.89 16.77
CA ASP A 296 -4.75 -2.35 18.09
C ASP A 296 -4.47 -3.36 19.21
N ASP A 297 -4.69 -4.65 18.96
CA ASP A 297 -4.30 -5.74 19.85
C ASP A 297 -2.77 -5.86 19.93
N LEU A 298 -2.05 -5.68 18.80
CA LEU A 298 -0.59 -5.63 18.79
C LEU A 298 -0.07 -4.45 19.63
N ASN A 299 -0.62 -3.25 19.45
CA ASN A 299 -0.30 -2.06 20.24
C ASN A 299 -0.57 -2.26 21.73
N THR A 300 -1.72 -2.84 22.07
CA THR A 300 -2.10 -3.15 23.47
C THR A 300 -1.12 -4.13 24.11
N LYS A 301 -0.72 -5.19 23.39
CA LYS A 301 0.21 -6.21 23.87
C LYS A 301 1.64 -5.69 23.97
N LEU A 302 2.09 -4.86 23.02
CA LEU A 302 3.39 -4.19 23.09
C LEU A 302 3.44 -3.18 24.25
N LYS A 303 2.38 -2.37 24.46
CA LYS A 303 2.26 -1.47 25.62
C LYS A 303 2.33 -2.21 26.96
N LYS A 304 1.70 -3.38 27.08
CA LYS A 304 1.77 -4.22 28.28
C LYS A 304 3.20 -4.74 28.54
N LEU A 305 3.92 -5.13 27.48
CA LEU A 305 5.25 -5.71 27.54
C LEU A 305 6.37 -4.67 27.79
N LEU A 306 6.32 -3.57 27.05
CA LEU A 306 7.38 -2.54 26.98
C LEU A 306 7.15 -1.37 27.95
N GLY A 307 5.89 -1.08 28.28
CA GLY A 307 5.48 0.04 29.13
C GLY A 307 4.99 1.27 28.37
N ALA A 308 4.62 2.30 29.13
CA ALA A 308 3.91 3.49 28.65
C ALA A 308 4.72 4.43 27.73
N GLY A 309 6.05 4.23 27.61
CA GLY A 309 6.89 4.96 26.63
C GLY A 309 6.65 4.54 25.17
N THR A 310 5.86 3.49 24.94
CA THR A 310 5.44 3.07 23.59
C THR A 310 4.26 3.88 23.07
N THR A 311 4.40 4.47 21.88
CA THR A 311 3.28 5.07 21.16
C THR A 311 2.67 4.05 20.21
N ASP A 312 1.40 4.24 19.84
CA ASP A 312 0.71 3.33 18.92
C ASP A 312 1.43 3.24 17.57
N LEU A 313 1.70 2.00 17.14
CA LEU A 313 2.10 1.70 15.78
C LEU A 313 0.92 2.00 14.86
N SER A 314 1.18 2.84 13.88
CA SER A 314 0.25 3.25 12.83
C SER A 314 0.63 2.57 11.52
N TYR A 315 -0.37 2.09 10.79
CA TYR A 315 -0.22 1.47 9.48
C TYR A 315 -0.84 2.36 8.42
N THR A 316 -0.11 2.56 7.32
CA THR A 316 -0.57 3.30 6.14
C THR A 316 -0.35 2.46 4.89
N ARG A 317 -1.32 2.50 3.98
CA ARG A 317 -1.26 1.83 2.68
C ARG A 317 -1.56 2.87 1.61
N GLU A 318 -0.60 3.11 0.73
CA GLU A 318 -0.74 3.97 -0.44
C GLU A 318 -0.51 3.14 -1.71
N VAL A 319 -1.09 3.56 -2.83
CA VAL A 319 -0.74 3.04 -4.15
C VAL A 319 -0.03 4.17 -4.89
N LYS A 320 1.19 3.91 -5.35
CA LYS A 320 2.02 4.85 -6.09
C LYS A 320 2.18 4.42 -7.54
N GLU A 321 2.12 5.38 -8.45
CA GLU A 321 2.53 5.21 -9.84
C GLU A 321 3.99 5.68 -9.94
N GLU A 322 4.88 4.79 -10.37
CA GLU A 322 6.28 5.10 -10.63
C GLU A 322 6.65 4.53 -12.02
N SER A 323 6.85 5.41 -13.01
CA SER A 323 7.20 5.06 -14.40
C SER A 323 6.19 4.13 -15.11
N LYS A 324 4.89 4.47 -15.02
CA LYS A 324 3.72 3.71 -15.49
C LYS A 324 3.56 2.32 -14.84
N THR A 325 4.34 2.03 -13.80
CA THR A 325 4.22 0.81 -12.99
C THR A 325 3.58 1.17 -11.66
N PHE A 326 2.56 0.41 -11.25
CA PHE A 326 1.87 0.65 -9.98
C PHE A 326 2.51 -0.17 -8.86
N TYR A 327 2.64 0.43 -7.68
CA TYR A 327 3.23 -0.15 -6.48
C TYR A 327 2.31 0.06 -5.28
N VAL A 328 1.98 -1.00 -4.55
CA VAL A 328 1.42 -0.88 -3.20
C VAL A 328 2.59 -0.60 -2.26
N ARG A 329 2.56 0.52 -1.54
CA ARG A 329 3.49 0.79 -0.44
C ARG A 329 2.75 0.70 0.89
N LYS A 330 3.07 -0.34 1.67
CA LYS A 330 2.70 -0.44 3.09
C LYS A 330 3.77 0.29 3.89
N THR A 331 3.40 1.14 4.84
CA THR A 331 4.36 1.82 5.73
C THR A 331 3.86 1.78 7.17
N MET A 332 4.68 1.28 8.09
CA MET A 332 4.39 1.23 9.52
C MET A 332 5.28 2.22 10.29
N LYS A 333 4.66 3.02 11.16
CA LYS A 333 5.32 4.10 11.92
C LYS A 333 4.87 4.16 13.37
N GLY A 334 5.79 4.46 14.29
CA GLY A 334 5.49 4.65 15.72
C GLY A 334 6.77 4.81 16.55
N VAL A 335 6.66 4.73 17.88
CA VAL A 335 7.80 4.76 18.80
C VAL A 335 7.72 3.56 19.73
N LEU A 336 8.80 2.79 19.80
CA LEU A 336 8.93 1.65 20.69
C LEU A 336 10.07 1.90 21.67
N ASP A 337 9.76 1.82 22.96
CA ASP A 337 10.69 2.09 24.06
C ASP A 337 10.93 0.81 24.88
N CYS A 338 12.18 0.36 24.96
CA CYS A 338 12.57 -0.77 25.80
C CYS A 338 13.28 -0.36 27.10
N SER A 339 13.21 0.91 27.55
CA SER A 339 13.98 1.42 28.71
C SER A 339 13.74 0.68 30.04
N LEU A 340 12.59 0.00 30.20
CA LEU A 340 12.29 -0.85 31.37
C LEU A 340 12.93 -2.25 31.29
N LEU A 341 13.41 -2.66 30.11
CA LEU A 341 13.89 -4.01 29.79
C LEU A 341 15.36 -4.04 29.37
N CYS A 342 15.79 -3.06 28.58
CA CYS A 342 17.13 -2.91 28.02
C CYS A 342 18.08 -2.20 29.00
N SER A 343 19.30 -2.71 29.12
CA SER A 343 20.40 -2.01 29.79
C SER A 343 20.72 -0.70 29.06
N PRO A 344 20.96 0.41 29.79
CA PRO A 344 21.35 1.69 29.17
C PRO A 344 22.76 1.66 28.54
N GLU A 345 23.57 0.66 28.90
CA GLU A 345 24.93 0.43 28.37
C GLU A 345 24.93 -0.65 27.26
N GLY A 346 23.75 -1.16 26.88
CA GLY A 346 23.55 -2.18 25.84
C GLY A 346 23.43 -1.63 24.41
N ASP A 347 22.81 -2.43 23.54
CA ASP A 347 22.53 -2.14 22.13
C ASP A 347 21.08 -1.70 21.85
N GLY A 348 20.17 -1.90 22.80
CA GLY A 348 18.80 -1.36 22.75
C GLY A 348 17.81 -2.22 21.98
N LEU A 349 16.92 -1.60 21.21
CA LEU A 349 15.83 -2.26 20.50
C LEU A 349 16.10 -2.36 18.98
N GLU A 350 16.19 -3.59 18.47
CA GLU A 350 16.12 -3.91 17.04
C GLU A 350 14.72 -4.43 16.70
N VAL A 351 14.20 -4.06 15.52
CA VAL A 351 12.86 -4.46 15.07
C VAL A 351 12.89 -4.91 13.62
N ILE A 352 12.41 -6.13 13.37
CA ILE A 352 12.30 -6.77 12.06
C ILE A 352 10.81 -6.89 11.72
N LEU A 353 10.38 -6.27 10.62
CA LEU A 353 9.00 -6.34 10.11
C LEU A 353 8.96 -7.22 8.86
N LYS A 354 7.95 -8.09 8.76
CA LYS A 354 7.69 -8.92 7.57
C LYS A 354 6.22 -8.96 7.20
N ASP A 355 5.93 -9.10 5.91
CA ASP A 355 4.59 -9.47 5.44
C ASP A 355 4.29 -10.98 5.62
N SER A 356 3.08 -11.38 5.21
CA SER A 356 2.61 -12.77 5.23
C SER A 356 3.34 -13.70 4.26
N SER A 357 4.21 -13.17 3.40
CA SER A 357 5.07 -13.91 2.46
C SER A 357 6.56 -13.84 2.85
N ASP A 358 6.85 -13.44 4.09
CA ASP A 358 8.20 -13.29 4.68
C ASP A 358 9.05 -12.15 4.07
N HIS A 359 8.49 -11.29 3.21
CA HIS A 359 9.20 -10.12 2.67
C HIS A 359 9.44 -9.11 3.79
N SER A 360 10.72 -8.78 4.03
CA SER A 360 11.11 -7.83 5.06
C SER A 360 10.87 -6.39 4.62
N TYR A 361 10.27 -5.58 5.50
CA TYR A 361 10.11 -4.14 5.27
C TYR A 361 11.48 -3.44 5.31
N GLN A 362 11.69 -2.50 4.40
CA GLN A 362 12.90 -1.69 4.26
C GLN A 362 12.87 -0.45 5.17
N VAL A 363 14.05 0.12 5.42
CA VAL A 363 14.22 1.39 6.16
C VAL A 363 13.89 2.56 5.23
N ASP A 364 13.02 3.47 5.68
CA ASP A 364 12.81 4.74 4.97
C ASP A 364 13.97 5.70 5.23
N ASN A 365 14.96 5.68 4.35
CA ASN A 365 16.13 6.58 4.42
C ASN A 365 15.78 8.07 4.23
N THR A 366 14.55 8.43 3.87
CA THR A 366 14.16 9.83 3.62
C THR A 366 13.64 10.55 4.87
N GLY A 367 13.22 9.80 5.90
CA GLY A 367 12.59 10.34 7.10
C GLY A 367 13.45 10.20 8.35
N ASN A 368 14.57 10.94 8.40
CA ASN A 368 15.52 11.04 9.52
C ASN A 368 15.97 9.70 10.16
N SER A 369 17.26 9.41 10.08
CA SER A 369 17.94 8.66 11.14
C SER A 369 17.95 9.52 12.41
N GLY A 370 16.79 9.62 13.07
CA GLY A 370 16.65 10.29 14.35
C GLY A 370 17.57 9.62 15.34
N SER A 371 18.69 10.27 15.64
CA SER A 371 19.66 9.84 16.65
C SER A 371 19.04 10.02 18.03
N SER A 372 18.08 9.14 18.34
CA SER A 372 17.49 9.02 19.66
C SER A 372 18.63 8.91 20.66
N SER A 373 18.71 9.88 21.58
CA SER A 373 19.87 10.01 22.46
C SER A 373 20.01 8.83 23.45
N SER A 374 18.99 7.97 23.53
CA SER A 374 19.08 6.62 24.08
C SER A 374 18.81 5.57 22.99
N LYS A 375 19.65 4.52 22.95
CA LYS A 375 19.42 3.31 22.14
C LYS A 375 18.12 2.56 22.50
N SER A 376 17.55 2.80 23.68
CA SER A 376 16.34 2.12 24.15
C SER A 376 15.06 2.60 23.47
N VAL A 377 15.04 3.81 22.91
CA VAL A 377 13.85 4.41 22.28
C VAL A 377 14.03 4.45 20.77
N LEU A 378 13.31 3.58 20.06
CA LEU A 378 13.32 3.47 18.61
C LEU A 378 12.12 4.16 17.97
N HIS A 379 12.39 5.21 17.18
CA HIS A 379 11.41 5.73 16.23
C HIS A 379 11.33 4.78 15.02
N LEU A 380 10.25 4.02 14.92
CA LEU A 380 10.01 3.11 13.82
C LEU A 380 9.49 3.89 12.61
N SER A 381 10.18 3.74 11.48
CA SER A 381 9.65 4.05 10.14
C SER A 381 10.18 2.99 9.18
N ARG A 382 9.28 2.17 8.64
CA ARG A 382 9.60 1.03 7.77
C ARG A 382 8.55 0.90 6.69
N TYR A 383 8.95 0.62 5.45
CA TYR A 383 8.04 0.43 4.33
C TYR A 383 8.32 -0.86 3.56
N LEU A 384 7.26 -1.48 3.03
CA LEU A 384 7.34 -2.54 2.04
C LEU A 384 6.67 -2.03 0.76
N SER A 385 7.37 -2.14 -0.36
CA SER A 385 6.85 -1.75 -1.68
C SER A 385 6.78 -2.98 -2.58
N GLN A 386 5.58 -3.28 -3.07
CA GLN A 386 5.29 -4.43 -3.93
C GLN A 386 4.67 -3.93 -5.24
N GLN A 387 5.19 -4.38 -6.37
CA GLN A 387 4.63 -4.06 -7.68
C GLN A 387 3.25 -4.71 -7.82
N VAL A 388 2.23 -3.92 -8.14
CA VAL A 388 0.89 -4.41 -8.51
C VAL A 388 1.02 -5.23 -9.78
N ALA A 389 0.62 -6.50 -9.74
CA ALA A 389 0.58 -7.37 -10.91
C ALA A 389 -0.76 -7.20 -11.65
N MET A 390 -0.74 -6.69 -12.88
CA MET A 390 -1.92 -6.65 -13.75
C MET A 390 -2.36 -8.08 -14.09
N LYS A 391 -3.65 -8.41 -13.88
CA LYS A 391 -4.23 -9.75 -14.12
C LYS A 391 -4.25 -10.12 -15.60
N GLY A 392 -4.35 -9.14 -16.49
CA GLY A 392 -4.38 -9.31 -17.94
C GLY A 392 -4.82 -8.05 -18.66
N MET A 393 -4.73 -8.07 -19.99
CA MET A 393 -5.19 -6.99 -20.86
C MET A 393 -6.07 -7.54 -22.00
N LYS A 394 -7.16 -6.84 -22.31
CA LYS A 394 -7.99 -7.10 -23.49
C LYS A 394 -8.08 -5.89 -24.42
N VAL A 395 -8.06 -6.12 -25.73
CA VAL A 395 -8.34 -5.10 -26.76
C VAL A 395 -9.53 -5.56 -27.59
N ALA A 396 -10.67 -4.89 -27.41
CA ALA A 396 -11.88 -5.17 -28.17
C ALA A 396 -12.04 -4.16 -29.30
N THR A 397 -11.91 -4.62 -30.54
CA THR A 397 -12.03 -3.82 -31.77
C THR A 397 -13.31 -4.15 -32.53
N SER A 398 -13.91 -3.18 -33.20
CA SER A 398 -15.05 -3.39 -34.09
C SER A 398 -15.01 -2.48 -35.32
N LEU A 399 -15.65 -2.96 -36.40
CA LEU A 399 -15.87 -2.22 -37.63
C LEU A 399 -17.38 -2.17 -37.91
N GLY A 400 -17.93 -0.97 -38.04
CA GLY A 400 -19.31 -0.72 -38.44
C GLY A 400 -19.52 -0.90 -39.94
N LEU A 401 -20.76 -1.16 -40.35
CA LEU A 401 -21.12 -1.26 -41.78
C LEU A 401 -20.93 0.09 -42.49
N ASP A 402 -21.12 1.19 -41.77
CA ASP A 402 -20.91 2.58 -42.17
C ASP A 402 -19.42 2.96 -42.34
N GLY A 403 -18.49 2.08 -41.94
CA GLY A 403 -17.05 2.35 -41.91
C GLY A 403 -16.54 2.93 -40.59
N SER A 404 -17.41 3.16 -39.60
CA SER A 404 -16.98 3.62 -38.28
C SER A 404 -16.20 2.53 -37.55
N MET A 405 -15.27 2.94 -36.67
CA MET A 405 -14.37 2.01 -35.98
C MET A 405 -14.27 2.37 -34.50
N GLU A 406 -14.30 1.35 -33.63
CA GLU A 406 -14.11 1.49 -32.18
C GLU A 406 -13.06 0.48 -31.69
N ALA A 407 -12.24 0.91 -30.75
CA ALA A 407 -11.31 0.06 -30.00
C ALA A 407 -11.41 0.38 -28.50
N ARG A 408 -11.62 -0.65 -27.68
CA ARG A 408 -11.59 -0.56 -26.21
C ARG A 408 -10.40 -1.32 -25.66
N PHE A 409 -9.57 -0.62 -24.88
CA PHE A 409 -8.42 -1.15 -24.18
C PHE A 409 -8.79 -1.36 -22.72
N LEU A 410 -8.81 -2.61 -22.27
CA LEU A 410 -9.27 -3.04 -20.95
C LEU A 410 -8.06 -3.55 -20.17
N TYR A 411 -7.63 -2.82 -19.15
CA TYR A 411 -6.51 -3.15 -18.28
C TYR A 411 -7.05 -3.65 -16.93
N SER A 412 -6.78 -4.91 -16.59
CA SER A 412 -7.38 -5.58 -15.43
C SER A 412 -6.38 -5.73 -14.28
N PHE A 413 -6.73 -5.20 -13.11
CA PHE A 413 -5.90 -5.24 -11.88
C PHE A 413 -6.64 -5.95 -10.74
N PRO A 414 -5.97 -6.58 -9.77
CA PRO A 414 -6.62 -7.12 -8.58
C PRO A 414 -7.21 -5.97 -7.74
N SER A 415 -8.51 -6.03 -7.40
CA SER A 415 -9.15 -4.93 -6.65
C SER A 415 -8.52 -4.69 -5.28
N SER A 416 -8.00 -5.75 -4.63
CA SER A 416 -7.24 -5.69 -3.38
C SER A 416 -6.00 -4.81 -3.45
N ASP A 417 -5.41 -4.67 -4.64
CA ASP A 417 -4.09 -4.08 -4.86
C ASP A 417 -4.22 -2.62 -5.31
N VAL A 418 -5.32 -2.27 -5.98
CA VAL A 418 -5.59 -0.92 -6.48
C VAL A 418 -6.75 -0.18 -5.79
N ALA A 419 -7.36 -0.76 -4.76
CA ALA A 419 -8.38 -0.08 -3.95
C ALA A 419 -7.88 1.28 -3.43
N GLY A 420 -8.69 2.32 -3.67
CA GLY A 420 -8.39 3.72 -3.33
C GLY A 420 -7.48 4.43 -4.34
N ALA A 421 -7.17 3.78 -5.48
CA ALA A 421 -6.30 4.30 -6.53
C ALA A 421 -7.01 4.43 -7.90
N GLU A 422 -8.34 4.40 -7.92
CA GLU A 422 -9.17 4.32 -9.12
C GLU A 422 -8.95 5.53 -10.05
N GLU A 423 -8.88 6.74 -9.49
CA GLU A 423 -8.60 7.96 -10.26
C GLU A 423 -7.12 8.04 -10.69
N ALA A 424 -6.17 7.45 -9.95
CA ALA A 424 -4.76 7.36 -10.36
C ALA A 424 -4.58 6.38 -11.53
N LEU A 425 -5.25 5.23 -11.47
CA LEU A 425 -5.35 4.27 -12.58
C LEU A 425 -5.92 4.92 -13.84
N LYS A 426 -7.06 5.60 -13.71
CA LYS A 426 -7.73 6.33 -14.80
C LYS A 426 -6.77 7.32 -15.48
N ASN A 427 -6.09 8.16 -14.70
CA ASN A 427 -5.19 9.19 -15.24
C ASN A 427 -3.91 8.61 -15.88
N ALA A 428 -3.37 7.49 -15.39
CA ALA A 428 -2.22 6.83 -16.03
C ALA A 428 -2.58 6.17 -17.38
N PHE A 429 -3.79 5.60 -17.48
CA PHE A 429 -4.23 4.87 -18.67
C PHE A 429 -4.97 5.70 -19.71
N ALA A 430 -5.55 6.86 -19.37
CA ALA A 430 -6.09 7.84 -20.32
C ALA A 430 -5.03 8.35 -21.33
N GLY A 431 -5.44 8.93 -22.46
CA GLY A 431 -4.49 9.53 -23.40
C GLY A 431 -5.10 10.08 -24.70
N GLY A 432 -5.06 11.40 -24.83
CA GLY A 432 -5.57 12.12 -25.99
C GLY A 432 -6.45 13.28 -25.53
N SER A 433 -7.19 13.85 -26.48
CA SER A 433 -8.33 14.74 -26.22
C SER A 433 -9.67 14.12 -26.64
N ASN A 434 -9.63 12.83 -27.00
CA ASN A 434 -10.62 12.14 -27.84
C ASN A 434 -10.94 10.72 -27.35
N ASP A 435 -10.36 10.29 -26.24
CA ASP A 435 -10.59 8.99 -25.60
C ASP A 435 -11.61 9.08 -24.45
N GLU A 436 -12.51 8.09 -24.36
CA GLU A 436 -13.40 7.91 -23.22
C GLU A 436 -12.73 6.93 -22.24
N THR A 437 -12.19 7.44 -21.13
CA THR A 437 -11.55 6.60 -20.10
C THR A 437 -12.41 6.48 -18.83
N GLU A 438 -12.84 5.27 -18.52
CA GLU A 438 -13.63 4.88 -17.35
C GLU A 438 -12.85 3.89 -16.46
N VAL A 439 -13.18 3.81 -15.17
CA VAL A 439 -12.70 2.76 -14.26
C VAL A 439 -13.90 2.14 -13.56
N ARG A 440 -13.99 0.81 -13.59
CA ARG A 440 -15.10 0.05 -13.02
C ARG A 440 -14.59 -1.21 -12.32
N GLN A 441 -15.26 -1.61 -11.25
CA GLN A 441 -15.03 -2.93 -10.65
C GLN A 441 -15.80 -4.01 -11.40
N ASP A 442 -15.21 -5.20 -11.50
CA ASP A 442 -15.74 -6.39 -12.16
C ASP A 442 -15.34 -7.61 -11.32
N GLY A 443 -16.13 -7.90 -10.27
CA GLY A 443 -15.80 -8.92 -9.27
C GLY A 443 -14.55 -8.58 -8.47
N ASP A 444 -13.54 -9.45 -8.55
CA ASP A 444 -12.24 -9.31 -7.89
C ASP A 444 -11.22 -8.48 -8.71
N ALA A 445 -11.64 -7.95 -9.86
CA ALA A 445 -10.83 -7.09 -10.70
C ALA A 445 -11.34 -5.64 -10.74
N THR A 446 -10.41 -4.69 -10.77
CA THR A 446 -10.66 -3.30 -11.20
C THR A 446 -10.18 -3.16 -12.63
N ILE A 447 -11.10 -2.79 -13.52
CA ILE A 447 -10.85 -2.65 -14.96
C ILE A 447 -10.81 -1.18 -15.32
N VAL A 448 -9.67 -0.74 -15.85
CA VAL A 448 -9.57 0.54 -16.57
C VAL A 448 -9.94 0.29 -18.02
N SER A 449 -10.93 1.02 -18.54
CA SER A 449 -11.46 0.85 -19.88
C SER A 449 -11.28 2.16 -20.63
N VAL A 450 -10.49 2.12 -21.70
CA VAL A 450 -10.17 3.28 -22.55
C VAL A 450 -10.74 3.03 -23.94
N LYS A 451 -11.65 3.88 -24.40
CA LYS A 451 -12.38 3.72 -25.65
C LYS A 451 -11.98 4.81 -26.65
N VAL A 452 -11.49 4.36 -27.81
CA VAL A 452 -11.13 5.20 -28.96
C VAL A 452 -12.12 4.90 -30.09
N ARG A 453 -12.74 5.93 -30.68
CA ARG A 453 -13.72 5.78 -31.77
C ARG A 453 -13.52 6.85 -32.85
N GLY A 454 -13.66 6.46 -34.12
CA GLY A 454 -13.75 7.37 -35.27
C GLY A 454 -14.90 7.00 -36.21
N LYS A 455 -15.38 7.96 -37.02
CA LYS A 455 -16.45 7.71 -38.00
C LYS A 455 -15.98 6.95 -39.26
N ASP A 456 -14.67 6.92 -39.47
CA ASP A 456 -13.99 6.31 -40.62
C ASP A 456 -12.57 5.86 -40.20
N GLU A 457 -11.88 5.09 -41.07
CA GLU A 457 -10.51 4.59 -40.80
C GLU A 457 -9.51 5.73 -40.55
N ALA A 458 -9.66 6.90 -41.18
CA ALA A 458 -8.69 7.99 -41.07
C ALA A 458 -8.81 8.72 -39.72
N GLU A 459 -10.02 9.08 -39.31
CA GLU A 459 -10.27 9.65 -37.97
C GLU A 459 -9.95 8.64 -36.87
N PHE A 460 -10.31 7.37 -37.05
CA PHE A 460 -9.98 6.33 -36.08
C PHE A 460 -8.46 6.17 -35.93
N ASN A 461 -7.71 6.11 -37.03
CA ASN A 461 -6.25 6.01 -36.99
C ASN A 461 -5.57 7.26 -36.43
N GLN A 462 -6.12 8.46 -36.65
CA GLN A 462 -5.64 9.68 -36.00
C GLN A 462 -5.77 9.55 -34.47
N ARG A 463 -6.98 9.27 -33.97
CA ARG A 463 -7.25 9.16 -32.52
C ARG A 463 -6.53 7.97 -31.87
N LEU A 464 -6.38 6.86 -32.60
CA LEU A 464 -5.60 5.70 -32.15
C LEU A 464 -4.11 6.03 -32.02
N ASN A 465 -3.54 6.83 -32.94
CA ASN A 465 -2.16 7.30 -32.85
C ASN A 465 -1.98 8.40 -31.78
N GLU A 466 -3.01 9.22 -31.49
CA GLU A 466 -3.02 10.13 -30.33
C GLU A 466 -2.94 9.35 -28.99
N TYR A 467 -3.64 8.22 -28.89
CA TYR A 467 -3.65 7.35 -27.70
C TYR A 467 -2.40 6.45 -27.58
N LEU A 468 -2.00 5.84 -28.69
CA LEU A 468 -0.91 4.87 -28.81
C LEU A 468 -0.07 5.21 -30.06
N PRO A 469 1.01 6.01 -29.92
CA PRO A 469 1.85 6.41 -31.03
C PRO A 469 2.29 5.25 -31.93
N GLU A 470 2.38 5.52 -33.23
CA GLU A 470 2.68 4.55 -34.30
C GLU A 470 1.63 3.43 -34.50
N SER A 471 0.50 3.47 -33.79
CA SER A 471 -0.58 2.49 -33.95
C SER A 471 -1.58 2.87 -35.03
N LYS A 472 -2.04 1.88 -35.79
CA LYS A 472 -3.08 2.02 -36.83
C LYS A 472 -3.74 0.68 -37.14
N VAL A 473 -4.98 0.72 -37.62
CA VAL A 473 -5.67 -0.42 -38.23
C VAL A 473 -5.90 -0.09 -39.70
N THR A 474 -5.51 -0.98 -40.61
CA THR A 474 -5.71 -0.79 -42.06
C THR A 474 -6.73 -1.79 -42.59
N VAL A 475 -7.73 -1.31 -43.33
CA VAL A 475 -8.76 -2.13 -44.00
C VAL A 475 -8.49 -2.14 -45.51
N THR A 476 -8.23 -3.32 -46.07
CA THR A 476 -8.00 -3.52 -47.50
C THR A 476 -9.14 -4.33 -48.11
N ARG A 477 -9.97 -3.69 -48.94
CA ARG A 477 -11.15 -4.27 -49.60
C ARG A 477 -11.03 -4.14 -51.11
N SER A 478 -11.54 -5.12 -51.87
CA SER A 478 -11.67 -5.02 -53.33
C SER A 478 -12.72 -3.98 -53.72
N GLY A 479 -12.37 -3.08 -54.64
CA GLY A 479 -13.29 -2.05 -55.13
C GLY A 479 -14.34 -2.59 -56.10
N GLY A 480 -15.54 -2.01 -56.09
CA GLY A 480 -16.66 -2.37 -56.96
C GLY A 480 -17.82 -3.03 -56.21
N TYR A 481 -18.98 -3.09 -56.88
CA TYR A 481 -20.19 -3.72 -56.33
C TYR A 481 -20.11 -5.25 -56.41
N HIS A 482 -20.44 -5.92 -55.30
CA HIS A 482 -20.44 -7.37 -55.16
C HIS A 482 -21.76 -7.84 -54.50
N PRO A 483 -22.71 -8.46 -55.25
CA PRO A 483 -24.07 -8.83 -54.78
C PRO A 483 -24.13 -9.89 -53.66
N PHE A 484 -22.99 -10.43 -53.24
CA PHE A 484 -22.85 -11.39 -52.14
C PHE A 484 -21.73 -10.98 -51.16
N GLY A 485 -21.29 -9.73 -51.23
CA GLY A 485 -20.17 -9.19 -50.48
C GLY A 485 -18.80 -9.49 -51.12
N SER A 486 -17.77 -8.92 -50.49
CA SER A 486 -16.37 -9.00 -50.92
C SER A 486 -15.50 -9.57 -49.79
N ASP A 487 -14.47 -10.32 -50.15
CA ASP A 487 -13.36 -10.62 -49.24
C ASP A 487 -12.55 -9.34 -49.01
N TYR A 488 -12.25 -9.05 -47.74
CA TYR A 488 -11.39 -7.95 -47.32
C TYR A 488 -10.51 -8.38 -46.14
N THR A 489 -9.37 -7.70 -45.96
CA THR A 489 -8.45 -7.98 -44.85
C THR A 489 -8.30 -6.77 -43.96
N LEU A 490 -8.44 -6.97 -42.65
CA LEU A 490 -8.10 -5.99 -41.63
C LEU A 490 -6.74 -6.36 -40.99
N LYS A 491 -5.86 -5.37 -40.82
CA LYS A 491 -4.54 -5.53 -40.19
C LYS A 491 -4.36 -4.51 -39.06
N PRO A 492 -4.38 -4.93 -37.78
CA PRO A 492 -4.33 -4.02 -36.63
C PRO A 492 -2.91 -3.92 -36.06
N ASP A 493 -2.13 -2.94 -36.48
CA ASP A 493 -0.80 -2.68 -35.91
C ASP A 493 -0.92 -1.82 -34.65
N ILE A 494 -0.92 -2.45 -33.47
CA ILE A 494 -1.15 -1.80 -32.17
C ILE A 494 0.12 -1.85 -31.31
N LYS A 495 0.67 -0.69 -30.93
CA LYS A 495 1.98 -0.53 -30.27
C LYS A 495 1.88 -0.41 -28.75
N LEU A 496 1.36 -1.45 -28.09
CA LEU A 496 1.08 -1.41 -26.64
C LEU A 496 2.31 -1.24 -25.73
N VAL A 497 3.53 -1.53 -26.20
CA VAL A 497 4.77 -1.54 -25.39
C VAL A 497 5.01 -0.19 -24.69
N GLN A 498 4.78 0.94 -25.36
CA GLN A 498 5.01 2.28 -24.79
C GLN A 498 3.99 2.65 -23.68
N LYS A 499 2.84 1.98 -23.64
CA LYS A 499 1.75 2.22 -22.68
C LYS A 499 1.81 1.24 -21.51
N LEU A 500 2.15 -0.03 -21.76
CA LEU A 500 2.24 -1.09 -20.76
C LEU A 500 3.56 -1.12 -19.98
N GLY A 501 4.68 -0.68 -20.57
CA GLY A 501 5.99 -0.81 -19.94
C GLY A 501 6.28 -2.26 -19.52
N ASN A 502 6.47 -2.48 -18.21
CA ASN A 502 6.74 -3.81 -17.65
C ASN A 502 5.58 -4.82 -17.81
N TYR A 503 4.34 -4.37 -18.02
CA TYR A 503 3.16 -5.22 -18.10
C TYR A 503 2.99 -5.99 -19.43
N TYR A 504 3.94 -5.89 -20.38
CA TYR A 504 3.83 -6.54 -21.69
C TYR A 504 3.73 -8.09 -21.67
N ARG A 505 4.01 -8.73 -20.52
CA ARG A 505 3.99 -10.20 -20.34
C ARG A 505 2.71 -10.76 -19.75
N VAL A 506 1.71 -9.94 -19.41
CA VAL A 506 0.45 -10.44 -18.83
C VAL A 506 -0.43 -11.12 -19.87
N PRO A 507 -1.36 -12.02 -19.49
CA PRO A 507 -2.30 -12.64 -20.42
C PRO A 507 -3.03 -11.60 -21.28
N TYR A 508 -3.02 -11.83 -22.59
CA TYR A 508 -3.49 -10.89 -23.59
C TYR A 508 -4.59 -11.47 -24.48
N GLU A 509 -5.67 -10.73 -24.66
CA GLU A 509 -6.75 -11.06 -25.60
C GLU A 509 -7.01 -9.88 -26.57
N LEU A 510 -6.95 -10.13 -27.88
CA LEU A 510 -7.52 -9.24 -28.89
C LEU A 510 -8.82 -9.87 -29.39
N THR A 511 -9.93 -9.13 -29.32
CA THR A 511 -11.17 -9.50 -30.01
C THR A 511 -11.47 -8.52 -31.15
N PHE A 512 -11.91 -9.04 -32.29
CA PHE A 512 -12.41 -8.25 -33.42
C PHE A 512 -13.86 -8.64 -33.73
N LYS A 513 -14.71 -7.63 -33.95
CA LYS A 513 -16.10 -7.78 -34.40
C LYS A 513 -16.30 -7.14 -35.77
N ALA A 514 -16.64 -7.98 -36.76
CA ALA A 514 -16.96 -7.55 -38.11
C ALA A 514 -18.34 -6.85 -38.18
N PRO A 515 -18.63 -6.11 -39.27
CA PRO A 515 -19.95 -5.56 -39.54
C PRO A 515 -21.03 -6.64 -39.61
N THR A 516 -22.29 -6.24 -39.38
CA THR A 516 -23.46 -7.07 -39.69
C THR A 516 -23.39 -7.60 -41.13
N PHE A 517 -23.82 -8.85 -41.35
CA PHE A 517 -23.70 -9.57 -42.62
C PHE A 517 -22.26 -9.83 -43.10
N SER A 518 -21.28 -9.79 -42.19
CA SER A 518 -19.92 -10.29 -42.43
C SER A 518 -19.65 -11.56 -41.62
N SER A 519 -18.76 -12.41 -42.12
CA SER A 519 -18.25 -13.60 -41.45
C SER A 519 -16.73 -13.72 -41.58
N LEU A 520 -16.12 -14.48 -40.67
CA LEU A 520 -14.74 -14.95 -40.79
C LEU A 520 -14.75 -16.47 -40.96
N ASP A 521 -13.66 -17.00 -41.51
CA ASP A 521 -13.43 -18.44 -41.62
C ASP A 521 -12.21 -18.85 -40.78
N GLN A 522 -12.38 -19.87 -39.94
CA GLN A 522 -11.35 -20.35 -39.02
C GLN A 522 -10.12 -20.91 -39.76
N GLN A 523 -10.29 -21.51 -40.94
CA GLN A 523 -9.16 -22.03 -41.72
C GLN A 523 -8.37 -20.88 -42.36
N LYS A 524 -9.05 -19.91 -43.01
CA LYS A 524 -8.42 -18.66 -43.51
C LYS A 524 -7.65 -17.95 -42.39
N VAL A 525 -8.24 -17.80 -41.20
CA VAL A 525 -7.58 -17.20 -40.02
C VAL A 525 -6.33 -17.99 -39.63
N ASN A 526 -6.43 -19.30 -39.42
CA ASN A 526 -5.31 -20.12 -38.98
C ASN A 526 -4.17 -20.18 -40.02
N THR A 527 -4.50 -20.22 -41.32
CA THR A 527 -3.52 -20.25 -42.40
C THR A 527 -2.78 -18.92 -42.55
N LEU A 528 -3.48 -17.78 -42.46
CA LEU A 528 -2.84 -16.45 -42.59
C LEU A 528 -2.03 -16.03 -41.35
N ASN A 529 -2.23 -16.69 -40.20
CA ASN A 529 -1.58 -16.35 -38.93
C ASN A 529 -0.73 -17.52 -38.37
N TYR A 530 -0.24 -18.41 -39.23
CA TYR A 530 0.44 -19.66 -38.85
C TYR A 530 1.61 -19.44 -37.87
N ASP A 531 2.44 -18.42 -38.08
CA ASP A 531 3.59 -18.15 -37.21
C ASP A 531 3.19 -17.67 -35.80
N LEU A 532 2.09 -16.92 -35.69
CA LEU A 532 1.50 -16.57 -34.38
C LEU A 532 0.94 -17.81 -33.68
N ALA A 533 0.25 -18.68 -34.41
CA ALA A 533 -0.25 -19.94 -33.86
C ALA A 533 0.90 -20.83 -33.35
N ARG A 534 2.02 -20.89 -34.08
CA ARG A 534 3.24 -21.57 -33.67
C ARG A 534 3.93 -20.93 -32.45
N ALA A 535 3.75 -19.63 -32.24
CA ALA A 535 4.21 -18.91 -31.03
C ALA A 535 3.30 -19.11 -29.80
N GLY A 536 2.24 -19.93 -29.92
CA GLY A 536 1.29 -20.23 -28.83
C GLY A 536 0.05 -19.33 -28.79
N VAL A 537 -0.16 -18.49 -29.81
CA VAL A 537 -1.37 -17.65 -29.90
C VAL A 537 -2.57 -18.50 -30.36
N GLN A 538 -3.66 -18.46 -29.61
CA GLN A 538 -4.89 -19.21 -29.90
C GLN A 538 -5.88 -18.34 -30.68
N PHE A 539 -6.53 -18.92 -31.69
CA PHE A 539 -7.50 -18.23 -32.57
C PHE A 539 -8.85 -18.92 -32.52
N THR A 540 -9.92 -18.19 -32.20
CA THR A 540 -11.29 -18.71 -32.14
C THR A 540 -12.23 -17.80 -32.92
N VAL A 541 -12.85 -18.32 -33.98
CA VAL A 541 -13.87 -17.63 -34.78
C VAL A 541 -15.27 -18.05 -34.33
N ASN A 542 -16.17 -17.07 -34.20
CA ASN A 542 -17.60 -17.27 -33.97
C ASN A 542 -18.42 -16.36 -34.90
N GLY A 543 -18.71 -16.85 -36.11
CA GLY A 543 -19.47 -16.10 -37.13
C GLY A 543 -18.76 -14.83 -37.58
N GLY A 544 -19.24 -13.67 -37.13
CA GLY A 544 -18.65 -12.35 -37.40
C GLY A 544 -17.60 -11.89 -36.38
N GLU A 545 -17.29 -12.71 -35.37
CA GLU A 545 -16.35 -12.37 -34.29
C GLU A 545 -15.11 -13.26 -34.30
N LEU A 546 -13.97 -12.68 -33.93
CA LEU A 546 -12.68 -13.35 -33.75
C LEU A 546 -12.12 -13.03 -32.36
N SER A 547 -11.66 -14.05 -31.64
CA SER A 547 -10.87 -13.95 -30.43
C SER A 547 -9.45 -14.46 -30.70
N VAL A 548 -8.44 -13.71 -30.25
CA VAL A 548 -7.02 -14.03 -30.37
C VAL A 548 -6.37 -13.93 -28.99
N LYS A 549 -5.89 -15.04 -28.42
CA LYS A 549 -5.42 -15.13 -27.03
C LYS A 549 -3.97 -15.55 -26.91
N SER A 550 -3.25 -14.99 -25.94
CA SER A 550 -1.84 -15.27 -25.66
C SER A 550 -1.55 -15.20 -24.17
N GLU A 551 -1.19 -16.34 -23.57
CA GLU A 551 -0.67 -16.40 -22.19
C GLU A 551 0.81 -15.94 -22.11
N ASN A 552 1.50 -15.84 -23.25
CA ASN A 552 2.91 -15.47 -23.34
C ASN A 552 3.16 -13.95 -23.34
N GLY A 553 2.12 -13.14 -23.13
CA GLY A 553 2.15 -11.69 -23.27
C GLY A 553 1.62 -11.18 -24.61
N VAL A 554 1.79 -9.86 -24.81
CA VAL A 554 1.32 -9.14 -26.00
C VAL A 554 2.15 -9.52 -27.23
N PHE A 555 1.49 -10.04 -28.26
CA PHE A 555 2.09 -10.24 -29.59
C PHE A 555 2.03 -8.95 -30.44
N SER A 556 2.89 -8.84 -31.45
CA SER A 556 2.88 -7.65 -32.33
C SER A 556 1.72 -7.73 -33.33
N GLY A 557 0.82 -6.74 -33.27
CA GLY A 557 -0.40 -6.74 -34.08
C GLY A 557 -0.17 -6.66 -35.59
N ASN A 558 0.98 -6.16 -36.06
CA ASN A 558 1.35 -6.16 -37.49
C ASN A 558 1.45 -7.56 -38.12
N ALA A 559 1.66 -8.61 -37.31
CA ALA A 559 1.66 -9.99 -37.75
C ALA A 559 0.24 -10.57 -37.89
N LEU A 560 -0.77 -9.93 -37.28
CA LEU A 560 -2.17 -10.36 -37.35
C LEU A 560 -2.82 -9.90 -38.66
N THR A 561 -3.28 -10.86 -39.47
CA THR A 561 -4.13 -10.60 -40.63
C THR A 561 -5.51 -11.21 -40.38
N VAL A 562 -6.54 -10.37 -40.39
CA VAL A 562 -7.93 -10.76 -40.16
C VAL A 562 -8.68 -10.85 -41.50
N PRO A 563 -8.87 -12.05 -42.09
CA PRO A 563 -9.68 -12.23 -43.30
C PRO A 563 -11.17 -12.19 -42.96
N VAL A 564 -11.91 -11.31 -43.63
CA VAL A 564 -13.36 -11.15 -43.45
C VAL A 564 -14.04 -11.21 -44.81
N SER A 565 -15.17 -11.90 -44.89
CA SER A 565 -16.02 -11.97 -46.08
C SER A 565 -17.34 -11.26 -45.75
N GLY A 566 -17.76 -10.26 -46.51
CA GLY A 566 -19.00 -9.54 -46.19
C GLY A 566 -19.37 -8.39 -47.11
N LEU A 567 -20.63 -7.95 -47.01
CA LEU A 567 -21.17 -6.81 -47.75
C LEU A 567 -20.53 -5.48 -47.30
N SER A 568 -20.36 -4.54 -48.23
CA SER A 568 -20.11 -3.13 -47.92
C SER A 568 -21.44 -2.38 -47.80
N MET A 569 -21.44 -1.18 -47.23
CA MET A 569 -22.62 -0.30 -47.27
C MET A 569 -23.08 -0.01 -48.71
N THR A 570 -22.14 0.04 -49.67
CA THR A 570 -22.48 0.22 -51.09
C THR A 570 -23.23 -1.00 -51.63
N ASP A 571 -22.79 -2.21 -51.30
CA ASP A 571 -23.47 -3.44 -51.71
C ASP A 571 -24.87 -3.51 -51.09
N VAL A 572 -25.01 -3.28 -49.77
CA VAL A 572 -26.30 -3.24 -49.08
C VAL A 572 -27.28 -2.21 -49.69
N ILE A 573 -26.79 -1.02 -50.07
CA ILE A 573 -27.62 0.00 -50.73
C ILE A 573 -28.05 -0.46 -52.14
N VAL A 574 -27.14 -1.01 -52.94
CA VAL A 574 -27.44 -1.46 -54.31
C VAL A 574 -28.36 -2.69 -54.29
N ASP A 575 -28.13 -3.65 -53.41
CA ASP A 575 -28.98 -4.82 -53.19
C ASP A 575 -30.39 -4.40 -52.74
N ALA A 576 -30.50 -3.46 -51.80
CA ALA A 576 -31.79 -2.92 -51.37
C ALA A 576 -32.55 -2.23 -52.50
N VAL A 577 -31.86 -1.49 -53.38
CA VAL A 577 -32.45 -0.89 -54.59
C VAL A 577 -32.89 -1.96 -55.59
N ILE A 578 -32.08 -2.99 -55.83
CA ILE A 578 -32.41 -4.10 -56.74
C ILE A 578 -33.61 -4.90 -56.22
N VAL A 579 -33.64 -5.25 -54.94
CA VAL A 579 -34.77 -5.94 -54.29
C VAL A 579 -36.02 -5.06 -54.34
N GLY A 580 -35.90 -3.75 -54.06
CA GLY A 580 -37.00 -2.80 -54.19
C GLY A 580 -37.58 -2.72 -55.61
N LEU A 581 -36.71 -2.69 -56.64
CA LEU A 581 -37.13 -2.71 -58.04
C LEU A 581 -37.77 -4.04 -58.44
N LEU A 582 -37.24 -5.19 -57.98
CA LEU A 582 -37.82 -6.50 -58.22
C LEU A 582 -39.21 -6.65 -57.56
N LEU A 583 -39.37 -6.16 -56.32
CA LEU A 583 -40.66 -6.11 -55.64
C LEU A 583 -41.65 -5.19 -56.37
N LEU A 584 -41.21 -4.03 -56.85
CA LEU A 584 -42.03 -3.12 -57.66
C LEU A 584 -42.44 -3.77 -59.00
N ILE A 585 -41.54 -4.50 -59.67
CA ILE A 585 -41.85 -5.28 -60.87
C ILE A 585 -42.87 -6.39 -60.56
N LEU A 586 -42.73 -7.11 -59.43
CA LEU A 586 -43.69 -8.13 -59.01
C LEU A 586 -45.07 -7.54 -58.70
N VAL A 587 -45.13 -6.39 -58.02
CA VAL A 587 -46.38 -5.65 -57.77
C VAL A 587 -47.01 -5.18 -59.08
N LEU A 588 -46.23 -4.62 -60.01
CA LEU A 588 -46.73 -4.26 -61.34
C LEU A 588 -47.24 -5.48 -62.11
N LEU A 589 -46.51 -6.60 -62.12
CA LEU A 589 -46.93 -7.86 -62.76
C LEU A 589 -48.22 -8.42 -62.13
N PHE A 590 -48.39 -8.30 -60.81
CA PHE A 590 -49.63 -8.67 -60.11
C PHE A 590 -50.80 -7.75 -60.52
N LEU A 591 -50.58 -6.43 -60.57
CA LEU A 591 -51.58 -5.46 -61.04
C LEU A 591 -51.93 -5.64 -62.53
N PHE A 592 -50.95 -5.98 -63.38
CA PHE A 592 -51.18 -6.32 -64.78
C PHE A 592 -51.92 -7.65 -64.91
N ARG A 593 -51.59 -8.70 -64.14
CA ARG A 593 -52.39 -9.94 -64.08
C ARG A 593 -53.83 -9.66 -63.66
N LYS A 594 -54.06 -8.80 -62.66
CA LYS A 594 -55.40 -8.35 -62.22
C LYS A 594 -56.15 -7.59 -63.33
N LYS A 595 -55.50 -6.66 -64.03
CA LYS A 595 -56.08 -5.97 -65.21
C LYS A 595 -56.37 -6.91 -66.38
N ILE A 596 -55.50 -7.87 -66.67
CA ILE A 596 -55.69 -8.86 -67.75
C ILE A 596 -56.80 -9.84 -67.41
N ALA A 597 -56.96 -10.22 -66.13
CA ALA A 597 -58.10 -11.02 -65.67
C ALA A 597 -59.43 -10.28 -65.86
N ALA A 598 -59.50 -9.00 -65.48
CA ALA A 598 -60.66 -8.15 -65.72
C ALA A 598 -60.94 -7.94 -67.23
N ALA A 599 -59.91 -7.75 -68.05
CA ALA A 599 -60.05 -7.67 -69.50
C ALA A 599 -60.53 -9.00 -70.12
N ARG A 600 -60.11 -10.15 -69.58
CA ARG A 600 -60.60 -11.48 -69.99
C ARG A 600 -62.02 -11.80 -69.46
N ALA A 601 -62.54 -11.06 -68.49
CA ALA A 601 -63.97 -11.09 -68.16
C ALA A 601 -64.77 -10.40 -69.28
N LYS A 602 -64.48 -9.13 -69.59
CA LYS A 602 -65.10 -8.40 -70.73
C LYS A 602 -64.88 -9.07 -72.09
N GLY A 603 -63.76 -9.78 -72.27
CA GLY A 603 -63.47 -10.58 -73.46
C GLY A 603 -64.32 -11.86 -73.58
N ARG A 604 -64.87 -12.40 -72.48
CA ARG A 604 -65.82 -13.51 -72.51
C ARG A 604 -67.24 -13.05 -72.80
N GLU A 605 -67.67 -11.91 -72.26
CA GLU A 605 -68.95 -11.25 -72.60
C GLU A 605 -69.06 -11.01 -74.12
N ARG A 606 -68.02 -10.44 -74.74
CA ARG A 606 -67.97 -10.23 -76.21
C ARG A 606 -67.99 -11.54 -77.01
N ARG A 607 -67.36 -12.61 -76.53
CA ARG A 607 -67.40 -13.92 -77.21
C ARG A 607 -68.75 -14.63 -77.10
N ALA A 608 -69.45 -14.47 -75.97
CA ALA A 608 -70.82 -14.97 -75.81
C ALA A 608 -71.78 -14.31 -76.82
N ALA A 609 -71.68 -12.97 -76.98
CA ALA A 609 -72.47 -12.23 -77.97
C ALA A 609 -72.20 -12.71 -79.41
N SER A 610 -70.95 -12.98 -79.79
CA SER A 610 -70.63 -13.49 -81.13
C SER A 610 -71.02 -14.97 -81.35
N ALA A 611 -71.06 -15.79 -80.29
CA ALA A 611 -71.46 -17.20 -80.40
C ALA A 611 -72.97 -17.34 -80.69
N ALA A 612 -73.80 -16.48 -80.09
CA ALA A 612 -75.24 -16.44 -80.35
C ALA A 612 -75.58 -16.10 -81.82
N ALA A 613 -74.71 -15.39 -82.53
CA ALA A 613 -74.92 -14.97 -83.93
C ALA A 613 -74.55 -16.04 -84.98
N LEU A 614 -73.81 -17.10 -84.59
CA LEU A 614 -73.31 -18.13 -85.52
C LEU A 614 -73.95 -19.52 -85.33
N GLY A 615 -74.76 -19.72 -84.29
CA GLY A 615 -75.46 -20.99 -84.04
C GLY A 615 -76.72 -21.25 -84.89
N ALA A 616 -77.02 -20.40 -85.87
CA ALA A 616 -78.31 -20.37 -86.57
C ALA A 616 -78.34 -21.08 -87.95
N ALA A 617 -77.24 -21.72 -88.39
CA ALA A 617 -77.19 -22.41 -89.68
C ALA A 617 -76.31 -23.68 -89.63
N ALA A 618 -76.90 -24.84 -89.97
CA ALA A 618 -76.30 -26.17 -90.14
C ALA A 618 -75.48 -26.73 -88.94
N GLY A 619 -75.84 -27.83 -88.27
CA GLY A 619 -77.00 -28.73 -88.41
C GLY A 619 -76.74 -29.98 -89.27
N VAL A 620 -76.85 -31.18 -88.64
CA VAL A 620 -77.04 -32.52 -89.26
C VAL A 620 -75.78 -33.10 -89.98
N ALA A 621 -75.26 -34.31 -89.69
CA ALA A 621 -75.60 -35.35 -88.69
C ALA A 621 -74.46 -36.37 -88.38
N THR A 622 -74.53 -36.94 -87.15
CA THR A 622 -74.19 -38.32 -86.71
C THR A 622 -72.90 -39.06 -87.12
N GLY A 623 -72.18 -39.57 -86.11
CA GLY A 623 -71.27 -40.74 -86.18
C GLY A 623 -70.84 -41.20 -84.77
N TYR A 624 -70.91 -42.50 -84.46
CA TYR A 624 -70.64 -43.10 -83.14
C TYR A 624 -69.28 -43.86 -83.12
N GLY A 625 -68.62 -43.99 -81.95
CA GLY A 625 -67.70 -45.14 -81.73
C GLY A 625 -66.43 -44.96 -80.86
N ALA A 626 -66.52 -45.33 -79.58
CA ALA A 626 -65.56 -46.13 -78.77
C ALA A 626 -64.00 -45.94 -78.84
N THR A 627 -63.45 -45.37 -77.74
CA THR A 627 -62.35 -45.88 -76.85
C THR A 627 -61.00 -46.46 -77.34
N GLN A 628 -59.93 -46.01 -76.63
CA GLN A 628 -58.88 -46.78 -75.91
C GLN A 628 -57.38 -46.69 -76.34
N ALA A 629 -56.53 -46.59 -75.29
CA ALA A 629 -55.16 -47.13 -75.09
C ALA A 629 -53.90 -46.61 -75.86
N ASP A 630 -53.04 -45.93 -75.09
CA ASP A 630 -51.61 -46.26 -74.80
C ASP A 630 -50.43 -46.09 -75.81
N ALA A 631 -49.24 -46.10 -75.18
CA ALA A 631 -47.89 -46.37 -75.70
C ALA A 631 -47.11 -45.28 -76.48
N GLN A 632 -46.32 -44.53 -75.70
CA GLN A 632 -44.94 -44.05 -75.94
C GLN A 632 -44.25 -44.33 -77.29
N ASN A 633 -43.49 -43.32 -77.77
CA ASN A 633 -42.13 -43.54 -78.28
C ASN A 633 -41.24 -42.31 -78.05
N GLY A 634 -39.92 -42.49 -78.09
CA GLY A 634 -38.90 -41.44 -77.87
C GLY A 634 -37.95 -41.24 -79.06
N TYR A 635 -36.68 -40.92 -78.76
CA TYR A 635 -35.60 -40.57 -79.70
C TYR A 635 -35.75 -39.16 -80.35
N GLN A 636 -34.68 -38.48 -80.82
CA GLN A 636 -33.27 -38.87 -81.02
C GLN A 636 -32.26 -37.84 -80.44
N ALA A 637 -31.01 -38.27 -80.29
CA ALA A 637 -29.80 -37.44 -80.44
C ALA A 637 -28.69 -38.31 -81.11
N GLN A 638 -27.75 -37.72 -81.86
CA GLN A 638 -27.03 -38.45 -82.92
C GLN A 638 -25.53 -38.09 -83.05
N GLY A 639 -24.67 -39.13 -83.03
CA GLY A 639 -23.29 -39.15 -83.57
C GLY A 639 -22.18 -38.51 -82.71
N GLY A 640 -20.91 -38.94 -82.81
CA GLY A 640 -20.35 -40.08 -83.57
C GLY A 640 -18.79 -40.11 -83.55
N TYR A 641 -18.21 -41.23 -84.00
CA TYR A 641 -16.74 -41.54 -84.12
C TYR A 641 -16.00 -41.71 -82.77
N ALA A 642 -15.46 -42.86 -82.31
CA ALA A 642 -14.88 -44.09 -82.92
C ALA A 642 -13.42 -43.92 -83.41
N THR A 643 -12.44 -44.85 -83.29
CA THR A 643 -12.38 -46.33 -83.04
C THR A 643 -11.11 -46.69 -82.20
N GLN A 644 -10.69 -47.91 -81.75
CA GLN A 644 -11.17 -49.32 -81.71
C GLN A 644 -10.29 -50.19 -80.74
N ASN A 645 -10.76 -51.41 -80.37
CA ASN A 645 -10.01 -52.59 -79.84
C ASN A 645 -9.26 -52.49 -78.47
N GLY A 646 -9.10 -53.54 -77.65
CA GLY A 646 -9.73 -54.88 -77.62
C GLY A 646 -8.88 -55.99 -76.94
N TYR A 647 -9.45 -56.73 -75.96
CA TYR A 647 -8.95 -57.99 -75.32
C TYR A 647 -7.70 -57.89 -74.40
N ALA A 648 -7.47 -58.72 -73.34
CA ALA A 648 -8.34 -59.65 -72.57
C ALA A 648 -7.66 -60.14 -71.25
N ALA A 649 -8.43 -60.88 -70.43
CA ALA A 649 -8.05 -61.93 -69.45
C ALA A 649 -7.67 -61.61 -67.97
N GLN A 650 -8.33 -62.37 -67.07
CA GLN A 650 -8.02 -62.70 -65.66
C GLN A 650 -6.99 -63.87 -65.57
N PRO A 651 -6.54 -64.42 -64.40
CA PRO A 651 -6.99 -64.31 -62.99
C PRO A 651 -5.84 -63.91 -62.00
N GLY A 652 -5.95 -63.92 -60.66
CA GLY A 652 -7.05 -64.17 -59.70
C GLY A 652 -6.59 -64.96 -58.44
N TYR A 653 -7.39 -64.87 -57.36
CA TYR A 653 -7.21 -65.49 -56.02
C TYR A 653 -6.20 -64.81 -55.05
N GLN A 654 -6.39 -64.78 -53.71
CA GLN A 654 -7.46 -65.39 -52.89
C GLN A 654 -7.78 -64.57 -51.60
N ALA A 655 -9.06 -64.62 -51.17
CA ALA A 655 -9.68 -64.67 -49.82
C ALA A 655 -8.97 -64.11 -48.55
N GLN A 656 -9.63 -63.79 -47.43
CA GLN A 656 -11.02 -63.97 -46.91
C GLN A 656 -11.29 -62.83 -45.88
N GLY A 657 -12.49 -62.38 -45.47
CA GLY A 657 -13.84 -62.96 -45.48
C GLY A 657 -14.16 -63.65 -44.13
N GLY A 658 -15.18 -63.29 -43.33
CA GLY A 658 -16.24 -62.26 -43.42
C GLY A 658 -16.93 -62.05 -42.04
N TYR A 659 -17.81 -61.04 -41.86
CA TYR A 659 -19.30 -61.14 -41.91
C TYR A 659 -19.98 -61.81 -40.68
N PRO A 660 -21.29 -61.59 -40.38
CA PRO A 660 -22.36 -60.99 -41.19
C PRO A 660 -23.18 -59.86 -40.49
N ALA A 661 -24.31 -59.48 -41.10
CA ALA A 661 -25.32 -58.55 -40.56
C ALA A 661 -26.77 -59.04 -40.84
N GLN A 662 -27.76 -58.51 -40.11
CA GLN A 662 -29.22 -58.61 -40.34
C GLN A 662 -29.86 -57.24 -39.95
N ASN A 663 -30.84 -56.59 -40.60
CA ASN A 663 -32.11 -56.95 -41.30
C ASN A 663 -33.23 -57.47 -40.36
N THR A 664 -34.50 -57.02 -40.40
CA THR A 664 -35.23 -56.09 -41.32
C THR A 664 -36.57 -55.57 -40.74
N ALA A 665 -37.06 -54.41 -41.21
CA ALA A 665 -38.48 -53.95 -41.27
C ALA A 665 -39.25 -53.71 -39.92
N TYR A 666 -40.40 -53.00 -39.84
CA TYR A 666 -41.40 -52.54 -40.84
C TYR A 666 -41.88 -51.07 -40.60
N ALA A 667 -42.76 -50.58 -41.50
CA ALA A 667 -43.38 -49.23 -41.58
C ALA A 667 -44.39 -48.91 -40.43
N THR A 668 -45.12 -47.78 -40.33
CA THR A 668 -45.48 -46.65 -41.25
C THR A 668 -45.97 -45.45 -40.42
N GLY A 669 -46.02 -44.21 -40.97
CA GLY A 669 -46.82 -43.12 -40.39
C GLY A 669 -46.39 -41.72 -40.85
N ASP A 670 -47.32 -40.94 -41.38
CA ASP A 670 -47.12 -39.54 -41.83
C ASP A 670 -47.89 -38.61 -40.88
N ASP A 671 -47.32 -37.45 -40.53
CA ASP A 671 -47.99 -36.13 -40.53
C ASP A 671 -47.15 -35.01 -39.88
N SER A 672 -47.42 -33.78 -40.33
CA SER A 672 -46.90 -32.50 -39.79
C SER A 672 -47.96 -31.84 -38.86
N PRO A 673 -47.81 -30.61 -38.25
CA PRO A 673 -46.82 -29.56 -38.50
C PRO A 673 -46.37 -28.68 -37.29
N THR A 674 -45.55 -27.65 -37.60
CA THR A 674 -45.43 -26.32 -36.94
C THR A 674 -44.93 -26.15 -35.49
N GLN A 675 -43.68 -25.63 -35.41
CA GLN A 675 -43.30 -24.32 -34.83
C GLN A 675 -43.38 -24.01 -33.31
N VAL A 676 -42.60 -22.98 -32.93
CA VAL A 676 -42.62 -22.15 -31.69
C VAL A 676 -41.77 -22.59 -30.48
N PHE A 677 -40.60 -21.94 -30.39
CA PHE A 677 -39.83 -21.49 -29.21
C PHE A 677 -39.18 -22.43 -28.18
N THR A 678 -38.01 -21.95 -27.74
CA THR A 678 -37.02 -22.43 -26.75
C THR A 678 -37.27 -21.85 -25.34
N PRO A 679 -36.45 -22.19 -24.30
CA PRO A 679 -35.84 -23.47 -23.94
C PRO A 679 -35.99 -23.79 -22.42
N GLN A 680 -35.61 -25.01 -21.98
CA GLN A 680 -35.15 -25.22 -20.59
C GLN A 680 -34.00 -26.23 -20.48
N HIS A 681 -33.26 -26.06 -19.38
CA HIS A 681 -32.26 -26.90 -18.71
C HIS A 681 -32.27 -28.42 -19.00
N GLY A 682 -31.15 -29.14 -18.95
CA GLY A 682 -29.91 -28.87 -18.20
C GLY A 682 -29.86 -29.76 -16.95
N VAL A 683 -28.95 -30.73 -16.92
CA VAL A 683 -28.95 -31.84 -15.94
C VAL A 683 -27.64 -31.95 -15.16
N ASN A 684 -27.69 -31.83 -13.83
CA ASN A 684 -27.55 -32.98 -12.90
C ASN A 684 -27.57 -32.57 -11.41
N TYR A 685 -28.38 -33.29 -10.64
CA TYR A 685 -28.28 -33.74 -9.23
C TYR A 685 -27.26 -33.12 -8.25
N GLY A 686 -27.74 -32.84 -7.02
CA GLY A 686 -26.93 -32.53 -5.84
C GLY A 686 -27.71 -32.53 -4.50
N GLU A 687 -27.87 -33.72 -3.90
CA GLU A 687 -28.12 -33.99 -2.45
C GLU A 687 -29.46 -33.56 -1.79
N ASN A 688 -29.62 -33.92 -0.50
CA ASN A 688 -30.90 -34.23 0.17
C ASN A 688 -31.44 -33.16 1.16
N GLU A 689 -32.74 -33.30 1.47
CA GLU A 689 -33.59 -32.60 2.45
C GLU A 689 -33.14 -32.74 3.95
N PRO A 690 -33.74 -31.99 4.94
CA PRO A 690 -35.04 -31.29 4.93
C PRO A 690 -35.11 -29.85 5.50
N THR A 691 -36.32 -29.28 5.36
CA THR A 691 -36.73 -27.90 5.62
C THR A 691 -36.85 -27.46 7.09
N LYS A 692 -36.72 -26.14 7.33
CA LYS A 692 -37.43 -25.43 8.40
C LYS A 692 -37.80 -24.00 7.96
N ALA A 693 -38.93 -23.47 8.44
CA ALA A 693 -39.59 -22.28 7.88
C ALA A 693 -39.04 -20.93 8.37
N MET A 694 -39.24 -19.89 7.54
CA MET A 694 -38.94 -18.49 7.86
C MET A 694 -40.07 -17.83 8.71
N PRO A 695 -39.75 -16.94 9.66
CA PRO A 695 -40.70 -15.99 10.24
C PRO A 695 -40.82 -14.72 9.35
N ALA A 696 -41.96 -14.04 9.42
CA ALA A 696 -42.23 -12.83 8.65
C ALA A 696 -41.66 -11.54 9.29
N TYR A 697 -41.38 -10.54 8.47
CA TYR A 697 -40.92 -9.21 8.89
C TYR A 697 -42.07 -8.37 9.48
N ILE A 698 -41.82 -7.68 10.59
CA ILE A 698 -42.75 -6.74 11.24
C ILE A 698 -42.03 -5.39 11.38
N PRO A 699 -42.63 -4.26 10.94
CA PRO A 699 -42.01 -2.94 11.08
C PRO A 699 -42.04 -2.46 12.54
N PRO A 700 -40.99 -1.75 13.03
CA PRO A 700 -40.94 -1.26 14.40
C PRO A 700 -41.75 0.04 14.60
N THR A 701 -42.42 0.15 15.75
CA THR A 701 -43.11 1.36 16.22
C THR A 701 -42.18 2.28 17.03
N GLU A 702 -42.58 3.55 17.15
CA GLU A 702 -41.84 4.62 17.86
C GLU A 702 -41.92 4.53 19.40
N GLN A 703 -40.94 5.20 20.07
CA GLN A 703 -40.95 5.84 21.41
C GLN A 703 -39.66 5.54 22.22
N PRO A 704 -39.26 6.39 23.19
CA PRO A 704 -39.29 7.87 23.24
C PRO A 704 -37.90 8.45 23.65
N VAL A 705 -37.77 9.79 23.74
CA VAL A 705 -36.49 10.48 24.06
C VAL A 705 -36.55 11.25 25.39
N GLN A 706 -35.47 11.22 26.18
CA GLN A 706 -35.20 12.17 27.28
C GLN A 706 -33.70 12.56 27.35
N PRO A 707 -33.33 13.70 27.98
CA PRO A 707 -32.34 14.59 27.39
C PRO A 707 -31.06 14.86 28.20
N GLY A 708 -30.00 15.30 27.50
CA GLY A 708 -28.77 15.83 28.11
C GLY A 708 -27.90 16.63 27.12
N GLN A 709 -27.50 17.82 27.56
CA GLN A 709 -26.52 18.82 27.05
C GLN A 709 -25.32 18.26 26.20
N THR A 710 -24.67 19.01 25.29
CA THR A 710 -24.70 20.45 24.96
C THR A 710 -24.21 20.70 23.52
N ALA A 711 -24.51 21.86 22.92
CA ALA A 711 -24.19 22.15 21.51
C ALA A 711 -22.98 23.07 21.30
N GLN A 712 -22.21 22.83 20.23
CA GLN A 712 -21.39 23.83 19.53
C GLN A 712 -21.51 23.60 18.01
N GLN A 713 -21.74 24.69 17.26
CA GLN A 713 -21.68 24.72 15.79
C GLN A 713 -20.33 25.28 15.33
N PRO A 714 -19.99 25.08 14.05
CA PRO A 714 -19.72 26.26 13.22
C PRO A 714 -20.41 26.27 11.85
N VAL A 715 -21.26 27.28 11.68
CA VAL A 715 -21.55 28.09 10.46
C VAL A 715 -21.12 27.54 9.08
N GLN A 716 -22.11 27.34 8.19
CA GLN A 716 -21.95 27.46 6.73
C GLN A 716 -22.29 28.89 6.25
N PRO A 717 -21.60 29.45 5.24
CA PRO A 717 -22.13 30.48 4.34
C PRO A 717 -23.11 29.87 3.31
N ASN A 718 -23.98 30.67 2.69
CA ASN A 718 -25.11 30.21 1.88
C ASN A 718 -25.28 31.01 0.57
N GLN A 719 -25.93 30.41 -0.45
CA GLN A 719 -26.36 30.98 -1.76
C GLN A 719 -25.21 31.43 -2.69
N PHE A 720 -25.19 31.18 -4.01
CA PHE A 720 -26.21 31.10 -5.07
C PHE A 720 -25.82 30.03 -6.12
N GLY A 721 -26.68 29.52 -7.00
CA GLY A 721 -28.12 29.77 -7.23
C GLY A 721 -28.73 28.62 -8.06
N ALA A 722 -30.01 28.71 -8.42
CA ALA A 722 -30.72 27.69 -9.22
C ALA A 722 -30.79 28.07 -10.71
N ASP A 723 -30.90 27.08 -11.60
CA ASP A 723 -32.17 26.78 -12.32
C ASP A 723 -32.02 25.52 -13.22
N ASP A 724 -33.14 24.81 -13.39
CA ASP A 724 -33.57 23.82 -14.41
C ASP A 724 -32.56 22.95 -15.20
N GLY A 725 -32.82 21.64 -15.27
CA GLY A 725 -32.08 20.71 -16.14
C GLY A 725 -32.46 19.23 -16.12
N ASP A 726 -33.70 18.87 -15.78
CA ASP A 726 -34.15 17.46 -15.75
C ASP A 726 -34.52 16.96 -17.17
N VAL A 727 -33.91 15.85 -17.64
CA VAL A 727 -34.47 14.90 -18.63
C VAL A 727 -33.51 13.72 -18.89
N LEU A 728 -34.11 12.52 -18.84
CA LEU A 728 -33.82 11.22 -19.46
C LEU A 728 -32.81 11.22 -20.66
N GLN A 729 -32.09 10.12 -20.96
CA GLN A 729 -32.57 8.73 -20.94
C GLN A 729 -31.42 7.69 -20.86
#